data_AF-A0A961PWE7-F1
#
_entry.id   AF-A0A961PWE7-F1
#
_cell.length_a   1.000
_cell.length_b   1.000
_cell.length_c   1.000
_cell.angle_alpha   90.00
_cell.angle_beta   90.00
_cell.angle_gamma   90.00
#
_symmetry.space_group_name_H-M   'P 1'
#
loop_
_entity.id
_entity.type
_entity.pdbx_description
1 polymer ?
#
loop_
_entity_poly.entity_id
_entity_poly.type
_entity_poly.pdbx_seq_one_letter_code
_entity_poly.pdbx_strand_id
1 'polypeptide(L)'
;ALAADVRAILGPATKIGYAADWSEYFGHQPQDGSGDVLFHLDPLWAHPAIDFVGIDNYMPLSDWRDGTAHRDAAAGSPYDLAYLASNVAGGEGYDWYYADAAGRDAQERLPIRDTAHSEHWVFRYKDLVGWWSNPHVNRPGGVRAAAPTAWVPGSKPIWFTELGCPAVDKGTNQPNVFFDPKSSESFFPYYSNGIRDDFIQYRYLQAVFAHWKDPAHNPVSSVYGGRMVNMDHAYVWAWDARPWPEFPNLLETWIDGDNYERGHWLNGRATLAALADVVAEISNRCGLEDIDVSRLYGALTGYSVEAVESGRQSLQPLMLAYAFDSHATDADLGFTSRGGPPTAEAVEEDCVLVGGKPAVARTRSPELETPGRVAFAFVRSDPDYRAGAVEATSPEAAESHSAQTSLPIVLSEGAARGIAERWLSESRTSREAVTFSLPPSRLAVSPGDVLAFTTGLRRELFRVDRVEETGHRSINAVRIEEGIYRAPQIRSAAQGSETVPVPGPAYAEFLDLPLLNGDEVPHAPHIAVTRTPWTGRIAVYSANEDAGYRLNCEVRRPSVMGETLDALPAAQAGSWMQASVRVRINRGVLQSRSQLDVLNGANVAALRHGGAGDWEVFQFERADLVAPNVYRLGGLLRGQAGTDGTMPATWPVGTDFVLLDGAAMQLRLPSSARGLERHYRFGPSTRSYDDVSYQHRVEAFAGVGLRPYRPAHLGVVRQANGDIRISWIRRTRLDGDSWQGTDAPLGESRELYHLRISSGGSLLREFMPQSPEAVYLAADQAADAAPSGVEIEVAQVSDLFGPGPYERYSFDG
;
A
#
# COMPACT_ATOMS: atom_id res chain seq x y z
N ALA A 1 21.24 -7.16 -32.62
CA ALA A 1 19.85 -7.41 -33.06
C ALA A 1 18.89 -6.82 -32.05
N LEU A 2 18.75 -7.41 -30.84
CA LEU A 2 17.79 -6.96 -29.83
C LEU A 2 17.81 -5.44 -29.53
N ALA A 3 18.98 -4.83 -29.30
CA ALA A 3 19.06 -3.39 -29.02
C ALA A 3 18.53 -2.51 -30.17
N ALA A 4 18.70 -2.94 -31.43
CA ALA A 4 18.15 -2.23 -32.58
C ALA A 4 16.63 -2.41 -32.68
N ASP A 5 16.12 -3.60 -32.36
CA ASP A 5 14.69 -3.88 -32.35
C ASP A 5 13.97 -3.07 -31.26
N VAL A 6 14.54 -3.03 -30.04
CA VAL A 6 14.04 -2.20 -28.94
C VAL A 6 14.04 -0.72 -29.34
N ARG A 7 15.10 -0.25 -30.00
CA ARG A 7 15.16 1.13 -30.53
C ARG A 7 14.08 1.41 -31.58
N ALA A 8 13.80 0.47 -32.47
CA ALA A 8 12.75 0.62 -33.48
C ALA A 8 11.35 0.74 -32.85
N ILE A 9 11.11 0.06 -31.73
CA ILE A 9 9.85 0.10 -31.00
C ILE A 9 9.71 1.38 -30.16
N LEU A 10 10.73 1.71 -29.35
CA LEU A 10 10.67 2.84 -28.40
C LEU A 10 10.91 4.21 -29.05
N GLY A 11 11.38 4.24 -30.29
CA GLY A 11 11.70 5.45 -31.03
C GLY A 11 12.99 6.14 -30.57
N PRO A 12 13.33 7.29 -31.17
CA PRO A 12 14.61 7.98 -30.94
C PRO A 12 14.67 8.77 -29.63
N ALA A 13 13.52 9.12 -29.02
CA ALA A 13 13.47 9.96 -27.82
C ALA A 13 13.79 9.20 -26.53
N THR A 14 13.40 7.93 -26.45
CA THR A 14 13.55 7.10 -25.25
C THR A 14 15.02 6.72 -25.03
N LYS A 15 15.56 6.91 -23.83
CA LYS A 15 16.92 6.45 -23.52
C LYS A 15 16.95 4.96 -23.24
N ILE A 16 17.91 4.24 -23.81
CA ILE A 16 18.04 2.79 -23.68
C ILE A 16 19.38 2.46 -23.02
N GLY A 17 19.35 1.64 -21.98
CA GLY A 17 20.53 1.06 -21.34
C GLY A 17 20.30 -0.41 -21.03
N TYR A 18 21.25 -1.00 -20.34
CA TYR A 18 21.11 -2.30 -19.68
C TYR A 18 21.52 -2.09 -18.21
N ALA A 19 20.85 -2.74 -17.27
CA ALA A 19 21.16 -2.63 -15.85
C ALA A 19 22.05 -3.84 -15.51
N ALA A 20 23.36 -3.62 -15.47
CA ALA A 20 24.32 -4.66 -15.10
C ALA A 20 24.55 -4.63 -13.58
N ASP A 21 24.66 -5.80 -12.97
CA ASP A 21 25.05 -5.89 -11.57
C ASP A 21 26.47 -5.29 -11.38
N TRP A 22 26.72 -4.66 -10.23
CA TRP A 22 28.03 -4.11 -9.87
C TRP A 22 29.17 -5.13 -9.95
N SER A 23 28.88 -6.42 -9.80
CA SER A 23 29.85 -7.51 -9.92
C SER A 23 30.05 -8.02 -11.35
N GLU A 24 29.28 -7.52 -12.33
CA GLU A 24 29.33 -7.97 -13.73
C GLU A 24 29.79 -6.86 -14.70
N TYR A 25 29.38 -5.60 -14.48
CA TYR A 25 29.50 -4.53 -15.50
C TYR A 25 30.92 -4.35 -16.07
N PHE A 26 31.95 -4.60 -15.25
CA PHE A 26 33.35 -4.34 -15.56
C PHE A 26 34.03 -5.45 -16.38
N GLY A 27 33.36 -6.59 -16.55
CA GLY A 27 33.84 -7.73 -17.33
C GLY A 27 33.66 -9.07 -16.59
N HIS A 28 33.80 -10.15 -17.32
CA HIS A 28 33.70 -11.52 -16.82
C HIS A 28 35.10 -12.12 -16.60
N GLN A 29 35.37 -12.54 -15.37
CA GLN A 29 36.58 -13.29 -15.00
C GLN A 29 36.20 -14.59 -14.26
N PRO A 30 36.04 -15.72 -14.98
CA PRO A 30 35.60 -16.96 -14.37
C PRO A 30 36.64 -17.52 -13.39
N GLN A 31 36.17 -18.03 -12.26
CA GLN A 31 37.01 -18.69 -11.25
C GLN A 31 37.30 -20.17 -11.58
N ASP A 32 37.39 -20.51 -12.87
CA ASP A 32 37.62 -21.87 -13.37
C ASP A 32 39.11 -22.18 -13.65
N GLY A 33 39.99 -21.21 -13.40
CA GLY A 33 41.43 -21.32 -13.63
C GLY A 33 41.87 -21.01 -15.05
N SER A 34 40.96 -20.61 -15.94
CA SER A 34 41.30 -20.15 -17.31
C SER A 34 42.19 -18.90 -17.29
N GLY A 35 42.02 -18.02 -16.31
CA GLY A 35 42.63 -16.69 -16.29
C GLY A 35 41.99 -15.72 -17.28
N ASP A 36 40.80 -16.05 -17.80
CA ASP A 36 40.08 -15.22 -18.75
C ASP A 36 39.72 -13.85 -18.15
N VAL A 37 39.91 -12.80 -18.95
CA VAL A 37 39.33 -11.47 -18.71
C VAL A 37 38.58 -11.05 -19.96
N LEU A 38 37.26 -11.04 -19.89
CA LEU A 38 36.40 -10.78 -21.05
C LEU A 38 35.49 -9.59 -20.78
N PHE A 39 35.60 -8.53 -21.57
CA PHE A 39 34.64 -7.42 -21.56
C PHE A 39 33.42 -7.81 -22.40
N HIS A 40 32.65 -8.77 -21.89
CA HIS A 40 31.55 -9.44 -22.60
C HIS A 40 30.39 -8.51 -22.94
N LEU A 41 30.20 -7.44 -22.17
CA LEU A 41 29.15 -6.44 -22.41
C LEU A 41 29.55 -5.32 -23.39
N ASP A 42 30.83 -5.20 -23.76
CA ASP A 42 31.29 -4.13 -24.66
C ASP A 42 30.58 -4.09 -26.03
N PRO A 43 30.24 -5.22 -26.68
CA PRO A 43 29.45 -5.18 -27.90
C PRO A 43 28.06 -4.54 -27.71
N LEU A 44 27.46 -4.70 -26.53
CA LEU A 44 26.21 -4.04 -26.17
C LEU A 44 26.46 -2.57 -25.84
N TRP A 45 27.44 -2.28 -24.97
CA TRP A 45 27.79 -0.92 -24.57
C TRP A 45 28.30 -0.05 -25.69
N ALA A 46 28.93 -0.59 -26.73
CA ALA A 46 29.35 0.17 -27.90
C ALA A 46 28.21 0.36 -28.91
N HIS A 47 27.12 -0.41 -28.81
CA HIS A 47 26.06 -0.40 -29.81
C HIS A 47 25.38 0.98 -29.90
N PRO A 48 25.17 1.57 -31.10
CA PRO A 48 24.60 2.91 -31.25
C PRO A 48 23.20 3.10 -30.67
N ALA A 49 22.44 2.00 -30.53
CA ALA A 49 21.11 2.03 -29.94
C ALA A 49 21.11 2.18 -28.41
N ILE A 50 22.23 1.92 -27.73
CA ILE A 50 22.39 2.09 -26.29
C ILE A 50 22.89 3.51 -25.99
N ASP A 51 22.26 4.22 -25.07
CA ASP A 51 22.58 5.61 -24.73
C ASP A 51 23.49 5.74 -23.51
N PHE A 52 23.41 4.81 -22.55
CA PHE A 52 24.12 4.86 -21.27
C PHE A 52 24.48 3.45 -20.78
N VAL A 53 25.44 3.39 -19.85
CA VAL A 53 25.80 2.19 -19.09
C VAL A 53 25.03 2.21 -17.79
N GLY A 54 24.13 1.24 -17.56
CA GLY A 54 23.41 1.12 -16.29
C GLY A 54 24.13 0.18 -15.34
N ILE A 55 24.27 0.59 -14.09
CA ILE A 55 24.92 -0.20 -13.03
C ILE A 55 24.01 -0.26 -11.80
N ASP A 56 23.71 -1.46 -11.33
CA ASP A 56 23.08 -1.70 -10.03
C ASP A 56 24.18 -1.64 -8.96
N ASN A 57 24.45 -0.44 -8.44
CA ASN A 57 25.63 -0.12 -7.66
C ASN A 57 25.45 -0.43 -6.17
N TYR A 58 25.84 -1.64 -5.77
CA TYR A 58 25.83 -2.10 -4.38
C TYR A 58 27.23 -2.37 -3.81
N MET A 59 28.23 -1.63 -4.27
CA MET A 59 29.62 -1.83 -3.87
C MET A 59 29.83 -1.51 -2.37
N PRO A 60 30.56 -2.35 -1.61
CA PRO A 60 30.80 -2.12 -0.17
C PRO A 60 31.49 -0.80 0.14
N LEU A 61 31.04 -0.08 1.17
CA LEU A 61 31.69 1.16 1.65
C LEU A 61 32.41 0.98 3.00
N SER A 62 32.41 -0.22 3.55
CA SER A 62 33.07 -0.49 4.83
C SER A 62 33.40 -1.98 5.00
N ASP A 63 34.25 -2.28 5.97
CA ASP A 63 34.53 -3.63 6.49
C ASP A 63 34.52 -3.62 8.03
N TRP A 64 33.50 -2.94 8.59
CA TRP A 64 33.40 -2.67 10.03
C TRP A 64 33.03 -3.92 10.83
N ARG A 65 33.51 -4.03 12.07
CA ARG A 65 33.26 -5.16 12.99
C ARG A 65 33.02 -4.64 14.41
N ASP A 66 32.60 -5.53 15.30
CA ASP A 66 32.48 -5.16 16.71
C ASP A 66 33.87 -5.09 17.39
N GLY A 67 34.01 -4.18 18.35
CA GLY A 67 35.24 -4.00 19.14
C GLY A 67 36.30 -3.15 18.44
N THR A 68 37.52 -3.19 18.95
CA THR A 68 38.63 -2.31 18.49
C THR A 68 39.78 -3.05 17.83
N ALA A 69 39.72 -4.39 17.77
CA ALA A 69 40.81 -5.21 17.25
C ALA A 69 40.85 -5.28 15.72
N HIS A 70 39.79 -4.84 15.04
CA HIS A 70 39.72 -4.84 13.58
C HIS A 70 40.42 -3.60 12.98
N ARG A 71 40.89 -3.73 11.74
CA ARG A 71 41.72 -2.73 11.04
C ARG A 71 41.01 -1.39 10.86
N ASP A 72 39.70 -1.39 10.66
CA ASP A 72 38.92 -0.17 10.40
C ASP A 72 38.56 0.59 11.69
N ALA A 73 38.82 0.04 12.87
CA ALA A 73 38.54 0.70 14.15
C ALA A 73 39.26 2.05 14.28
N ALA A 74 40.37 2.24 13.54
CA ALA A 74 41.11 3.50 13.47
C ALA A 74 40.29 4.68 12.91
N ALA A 75 39.23 4.42 12.12
CA ALA A 75 38.30 5.47 11.68
C ALA A 75 37.36 5.94 12.81
N GLY A 76 37.37 5.27 13.97
CA GLY A 76 36.64 5.67 15.17
C GLY A 76 35.14 5.33 15.18
N SER A 77 34.47 5.34 14.03
CA SER A 77 33.04 5.04 13.92
C SER A 77 32.67 4.45 12.55
N PRO A 78 31.70 3.52 12.47
CA PRO A 78 31.13 3.09 11.19
C PRO A 78 30.35 4.22 10.48
N TYR A 79 29.97 5.27 11.20
CA TYR A 79 29.25 6.42 10.68
C TYR A 79 30.16 7.56 10.21
N ASP A 80 31.48 7.40 10.31
CA ASP A 80 32.44 8.41 9.88
C ASP A 80 32.34 8.64 8.36
N LEU A 81 32.00 9.86 7.98
CA LEU A 81 31.69 10.18 6.59
C LEU A 81 32.95 10.14 5.72
N ALA A 82 34.11 10.51 6.25
CA ALA A 82 35.37 10.48 5.52
C ALA A 82 35.81 9.03 5.23
N TYR A 83 35.64 8.14 6.21
CA TYR A 83 35.84 6.70 6.05
C TYR A 83 34.94 6.13 4.96
N LEU A 84 33.62 6.35 5.03
CA LEU A 84 32.69 5.84 4.02
C LEU A 84 32.98 6.43 2.62
N ALA A 85 33.23 7.74 2.53
CA ALA A 85 33.54 8.41 1.26
C ALA A 85 34.86 7.94 0.64
N SER A 86 35.89 7.67 1.45
CA SER A 86 37.17 7.12 0.99
C SER A 86 37.03 5.71 0.42
N ASN A 87 36.00 4.98 0.85
CA ASN A 87 35.68 3.67 0.32
C ASN A 87 34.73 3.75 -0.88
N VAL A 88 34.29 4.90 -1.41
CA VAL A 88 33.44 4.89 -2.63
C VAL A 88 34.25 4.42 -3.85
N ALA A 89 35.46 4.95 -4.01
CA ALA A 89 36.45 4.53 -5.01
C ALA A 89 37.74 4.01 -4.32
N GLY A 90 37.56 3.18 -3.30
CA GLY A 90 38.62 2.64 -2.45
C GLY A 90 38.14 1.39 -1.69
N GLY A 91 39.02 0.79 -0.88
CA GLY A 91 38.67 -0.34 -0.02
C GLY A 91 38.52 -1.67 -0.76
N GLU A 92 37.57 -2.51 -0.29
CA GLU A 92 37.27 -3.80 -0.93
C GLU A 92 36.83 -3.58 -2.37
N GLY A 93 37.41 -4.30 -3.34
CA GLY A 93 37.08 -4.16 -4.76
C GLY A 93 37.81 -3.04 -5.50
N TYR A 94 38.66 -2.27 -4.80
CA TYR A 94 39.53 -1.28 -5.39
C TYR A 94 40.98 -1.47 -4.93
N ASP A 95 41.23 -1.34 -3.64
CA ASP A 95 42.56 -1.48 -3.05
C ASP A 95 42.89 -2.97 -2.81
N TRP A 96 41.90 -3.73 -2.35
CA TRP A 96 42.09 -5.10 -1.90
C TRP A 96 40.85 -5.99 -2.09
N TYR A 97 41.04 -7.30 -1.95
CA TYR A 97 39.98 -8.32 -1.94
C TYR A 97 40.31 -9.41 -0.89
N TYR A 98 39.33 -10.28 -0.62
CA TYR A 98 39.53 -11.49 0.21
C TYR A 98 39.55 -12.74 -0.66
N ALA A 99 40.49 -13.66 -0.40
CA ALA A 99 40.58 -14.93 -1.13
C ALA A 99 39.42 -15.87 -0.77
N ASP A 100 38.99 -15.86 0.48
CA ASP A 100 37.91 -16.69 1.01
C ASP A 100 37.31 -16.07 2.30
N ALA A 101 36.36 -16.78 2.91
CA ALA A 101 35.71 -16.37 4.15
C ALA A 101 36.68 -16.31 5.35
N ALA A 102 37.68 -17.21 5.43
CA ALA A 102 38.64 -17.22 6.52
C ALA A 102 39.56 -15.98 6.45
N GLY A 103 39.98 -15.62 5.24
CA GLY A 103 40.69 -14.38 4.97
C GLY A 103 39.86 -13.14 5.33
N ARG A 104 38.55 -13.15 5.05
CA ARG A 104 37.63 -12.09 5.48
C ARG A 104 37.63 -11.96 7.00
N ASP A 105 37.41 -13.05 7.73
CA ASP A 105 37.36 -13.06 9.20
C ASP A 105 38.68 -12.59 9.83
N ALA A 106 39.82 -13.01 9.27
CA ALA A 106 41.15 -12.59 9.70
C ALA A 106 41.55 -11.17 9.22
N GLN A 107 40.76 -10.57 8.33
CA GLN A 107 41.07 -9.28 7.69
C GLN A 107 42.36 -9.34 6.84
N GLU A 108 42.61 -10.49 6.21
CA GLU A 108 43.71 -10.75 5.27
C GLU A 108 43.43 -10.11 3.91
N ARG A 109 43.56 -8.79 3.85
CA ARG A 109 43.34 -7.97 2.65
C ARG A 109 44.46 -8.19 1.63
N LEU A 110 44.15 -8.83 0.50
CA LEU A 110 45.09 -9.04 -0.61
C LEU A 110 44.99 -7.89 -1.61
N PRO A 111 46.11 -7.28 -2.05
CA PRO A 111 46.06 -6.13 -2.94
C PRO A 111 45.60 -6.50 -4.35
N ILE A 112 44.74 -5.67 -4.95
CA ILE A 112 44.33 -5.84 -6.36
C ILE A 112 45.39 -5.20 -7.27
N ARG A 113 46.21 -6.05 -7.92
CA ARG A 113 47.32 -5.62 -8.78
C ARG A 113 47.45 -6.49 -10.02
N ASP A 114 47.28 -5.87 -11.18
CA ASP A 114 47.78 -6.38 -12.45
C ASP A 114 49.29 -6.08 -12.60
N THR A 115 50.14 -7.04 -12.25
CA THR A 115 51.60 -6.90 -12.41
C THR A 115 52.08 -7.12 -13.84
N ALA A 116 51.27 -7.74 -14.70
CA ALA A 116 51.64 -8.05 -16.07
C ALA A 116 51.52 -6.84 -16.99
N HIS A 117 50.46 -6.04 -16.82
CA HIS A 117 50.20 -4.88 -17.69
C HIS A 117 50.02 -3.55 -16.96
N SER A 118 50.09 -3.52 -15.63
CA SER A 118 49.83 -2.32 -14.82
C SER A 118 48.42 -1.72 -15.04
N GLU A 119 47.49 -2.50 -15.57
CA GLU A 119 46.08 -2.13 -15.81
C GLU A 119 45.23 -2.59 -14.61
N HIS A 120 45.53 -2.10 -13.40
CA HIS A 120 44.88 -2.58 -12.17
C HIS A 120 43.34 -2.40 -12.20
N TRP A 121 42.86 -1.34 -12.85
CA TRP A 121 41.44 -1.02 -13.03
C TRP A 121 40.62 -2.17 -13.63
N VAL A 122 41.25 -3.07 -14.40
CA VAL A 122 40.60 -4.24 -15.02
C VAL A 122 40.03 -5.20 -13.96
N PHE A 123 40.65 -5.27 -12.79
CA PHE A 123 40.27 -6.17 -11.70
C PHE A 123 39.58 -5.43 -10.54
N ARG A 124 39.32 -4.12 -10.70
CA ARG A 124 38.72 -3.28 -9.67
C ARG A 124 37.31 -2.91 -10.07
N TYR A 125 36.33 -3.66 -9.57
CA TYR A 125 34.92 -3.40 -9.85
C TYR A 125 34.42 -2.04 -9.31
N LYS A 126 35.23 -1.30 -8.53
CA LYS A 126 34.88 0.06 -8.08
C LYS A 126 35.59 1.14 -8.86
N ASP A 127 36.53 0.78 -9.73
CA ASP A 127 37.32 1.72 -10.52
C ASP A 127 36.54 2.14 -11.77
N LEU A 128 35.41 2.83 -11.54
CA LEU A 128 34.55 3.35 -12.61
C LEU A 128 35.31 4.30 -13.51
N VAL A 129 36.18 5.14 -12.95
CA VAL A 129 37.01 6.09 -13.71
C VAL A 129 37.99 5.34 -14.61
N GLY A 130 38.72 4.37 -14.07
CA GLY A 130 39.66 3.54 -14.80
C GLY A 130 38.97 2.75 -15.92
N TRP A 131 37.87 2.06 -15.62
CA TRP A 131 37.09 1.32 -16.61
C TRP A 131 36.58 2.26 -17.72
N TRP A 132 35.93 3.35 -17.36
CA TRP A 132 35.30 4.25 -18.33
C TRP A 132 36.31 5.01 -19.22
N SER A 133 37.50 5.33 -18.69
CA SER A 133 38.50 6.17 -19.37
C SER A 133 39.50 5.40 -20.22
N ASN A 134 39.53 4.07 -20.18
CA ASN A 134 40.55 3.26 -20.84
C ASN A 134 40.01 2.39 -21.98
N PRO A 135 40.83 2.07 -22.99
CA PRO A 135 40.47 1.09 -24.00
C PRO A 135 40.40 -0.31 -23.36
N HIS A 136 39.34 -1.06 -23.64
CA HIS A 136 39.15 -2.40 -23.14
C HIS A 136 39.84 -3.43 -24.04
N VAL A 137 40.60 -4.35 -23.47
CA VAL A 137 41.33 -5.40 -24.21
C VAL A 137 41.12 -6.74 -23.53
N ASN A 138 40.47 -7.68 -24.20
CA ASN A 138 40.24 -9.03 -23.69
C ASN A 138 41.56 -9.77 -23.45
N ARG A 139 41.55 -10.68 -22.47
CA ARG A 139 42.67 -11.55 -22.11
C ARG A 139 42.26 -13.03 -22.06
N PRO A 140 41.98 -13.67 -23.20
CA PRO A 140 41.70 -15.11 -23.21
C PRO A 140 42.93 -15.89 -22.75
N GLY A 141 42.75 -16.82 -21.82
CA GLY A 141 43.83 -17.57 -21.16
C GLY A 141 44.80 -16.68 -20.37
N GLY A 142 44.37 -15.49 -19.94
CA GLY A 142 45.22 -14.48 -19.32
C GLY A 142 46.13 -13.72 -20.28
N VAL A 143 46.05 -13.96 -21.59
CA VAL A 143 46.92 -13.33 -22.60
C VAL A 143 46.22 -12.15 -23.26
N ARG A 144 46.75 -10.94 -23.08
CA ARG A 144 46.22 -9.70 -23.66
C ARG A 144 46.13 -9.78 -25.19
N ALA A 145 44.93 -9.60 -25.73
CA ALA A 145 44.67 -9.59 -27.16
C ALA A 145 45.37 -8.40 -27.87
N ALA A 146 45.59 -8.55 -29.17
CA ALA A 146 46.28 -7.54 -29.98
C ALA A 146 45.44 -6.27 -30.23
N ALA A 147 44.11 -6.40 -30.24
CA ALA A 147 43.18 -5.32 -30.53
C ALA A 147 42.22 -5.09 -29.35
N PRO A 148 41.82 -3.83 -29.09
CA PRO A 148 40.76 -3.53 -28.15
C PRO A 148 39.40 -4.03 -28.63
N THR A 149 38.44 -4.08 -27.72
CA THR A 149 37.03 -4.33 -28.02
C THR A 149 36.41 -3.12 -28.74
N ALA A 150 35.09 -3.17 -28.96
CA ALA A 150 34.35 -2.07 -29.59
C ALA A 150 34.11 -0.88 -28.63
N TRP A 151 34.44 -0.99 -27.34
CA TRP A 151 34.28 0.10 -26.38
C TRP A 151 35.15 1.30 -26.77
N VAL A 152 34.54 2.48 -26.75
CA VAL A 152 35.24 3.74 -26.94
C VAL A 152 35.32 4.45 -25.59
N PRO A 153 36.53 4.77 -25.08
CA PRO A 153 36.69 5.46 -23.81
C PRO A 153 35.87 6.73 -23.74
N GLY A 154 35.18 6.92 -22.62
CA GLY A 154 34.38 8.12 -22.39
C GLY A 154 33.09 8.24 -23.22
N SER A 155 32.72 7.21 -24.00
CA SER A 155 31.70 7.36 -25.04
C SER A 155 30.26 7.48 -24.53
N LYS A 156 29.95 6.95 -23.34
CA LYS A 156 28.59 6.95 -22.78
C LYS A 156 28.61 7.28 -21.28
N PRO A 157 27.60 8.00 -20.75
CA PRO A 157 27.48 8.20 -19.31
C PRO A 157 27.10 6.89 -18.60
N ILE A 158 27.44 6.83 -17.32
CA ILE A 158 27.03 5.81 -16.35
C ILE A 158 25.81 6.34 -15.60
N TRP A 159 24.77 5.52 -15.52
CA TRP A 159 23.61 5.73 -14.65
C TRP A 159 23.67 4.67 -13.55
N PHE A 160 23.46 5.08 -12.31
CA PHE A 160 23.20 4.10 -11.25
C PHE A 160 21.72 3.74 -11.33
N THR A 161 21.43 2.59 -11.93
CA THR A 161 20.07 2.07 -12.09
C THR A 161 19.48 1.65 -10.74
N GLU A 162 20.36 1.24 -9.83
CA GLU A 162 20.08 1.06 -8.41
C GLU A 162 21.29 1.49 -7.59
N LEU A 163 21.06 1.96 -6.37
CA LEU A 163 22.07 2.10 -5.32
C LEU A 163 21.38 2.16 -3.95
N GLY A 164 22.09 1.79 -2.88
CA GLY A 164 21.55 1.84 -1.53
C GLY A 164 22.15 0.77 -0.64
N CYS A 165 21.80 0.79 0.65
CA CYS A 165 22.12 -0.29 1.58
C CYS A 165 20.91 -0.59 2.48
N PRO A 166 20.83 -1.78 3.08
CA PRO A 166 19.78 -2.09 4.04
C PRO A 166 19.91 -1.20 5.30
N ALA A 167 18.78 -0.83 5.90
CA ALA A 167 18.72 -0.02 7.11
C ALA A 167 18.97 -0.86 8.38
N VAL A 168 20.13 -1.51 8.43
CA VAL A 168 20.61 -2.31 9.57
C VAL A 168 22.05 -1.97 9.90
N ASP A 169 22.49 -2.27 11.13
CA ASP A 169 23.88 -2.05 11.55
C ASP A 169 24.85 -2.63 10.52
N LYS A 170 25.88 -1.84 10.17
CA LYS A 170 26.88 -2.23 9.18
C LYS A 170 26.29 -2.53 7.78
N GLY A 171 25.14 -1.93 7.44
CA GLY A 171 24.52 -1.99 6.10
C GLY A 171 25.50 -1.75 4.94
N THR A 172 26.47 -0.87 5.17
CA THR A 172 27.53 -0.49 4.22
C THR A 172 28.58 -1.59 3.96
N ASN A 173 28.66 -2.64 4.79
CA ASN A 173 29.62 -3.74 4.60
C ASN A 173 29.27 -4.63 3.40
N GLN A 174 27.98 -4.78 3.11
CA GLN A 174 27.49 -5.59 2.00
C GLN A 174 26.15 -5.03 1.53
N PRO A 175 26.17 -3.91 0.77
CA PRO A 175 24.95 -3.17 0.44
C PRO A 175 23.94 -3.94 -0.42
N ASN A 176 24.37 -5.00 -1.11
CA ASN A 176 23.54 -5.77 -2.05
C ASN A 176 22.59 -6.77 -1.36
N VAL A 177 22.82 -7.13 -0.09
CA VAL A 177 21.98 -8.12 0.59
C VAL A 177 20.78 -7.48 1.28
N PHE A 178 19.69 -8.23 1.36
CA PHE A 178 18.46 -7.82 2.04
C PHE A 178 17.93 -8.96 2.93
N PHE A 179 17.16 -8.57 3.94
CA PHE A 179 16.47 -9.52 4.82
C PHE A 179 15.02 -9.70 4.37
N ASP A 180 14.69 -10.90 3.91
CA ASP A 180 13.31 -11.34 3.66
C ASP A 180 13.13 -12.78 4.19
N PRO A 181 12.39 -13.01 5.28
CA PRO A 181 12.17 -14.35 5.83
C PRO A 181 11.55 -15.36 4.83
N LYS A 182 11.00 -14.89 3.71
CA LYS A 182 10.35 -15.71 2.68
C LYS A 182 11.31 -16.07 1.53
N SER A 183 12.49 -15.47 1.46
CA SER A 183 13.48 -15.68 0.40
C SER A 183 14.62 -16.61 0.83
N SER A 184 15.09 -17.46 -0.07
CA SER A 184 16.34 -18.23 0.11
C SER A 184 17.60 -17.36 -0.01
N GLU A 185 17.47 -16.13 -0.50
CA GLU A 185 18.54 -15.14 -0.65
C GLU A 185 18.56 -14.11 0.50
N SER A 186 18.00 -14.49 1.65
CA SER A 186 17.85 -13.63 2.82
C SER A 186 19.10 -13.63 3.69
N PHE A 187 19.80 -12.50 3.72
CA PHE A 187 21.04 -12.34 4.47
C PHE A 187 21.12 -10.98 5.17
N PHE A 188 21.90 -10.93 6.24
CA PHE A 188 22.38 -9.67 6.79
C PHE A 188 23.78 -9.38 6.24
N PRO A 189 24.17 -8.10 6.16
CA PRO A 189 25.51 -7.71 5.76
C PRO A 189 26.59 -8.40 6.61
N TYR A 190 27.80 -8.55 6.07
CA TYR A 190 28.91 -9.13 6.81
C TYR A 190 29.07 -8.49 8.19
N TYR A 191 29.09 -9.33 9.23
CA TYR A 191 29.24 -8.96 10.64
C TYR A 191 28.11 -8.11 11.25
N SER A 192 27.02 -7.86 10.50
CA SER A 192 25.80 -7.23 11.02
C SER A 192 25.10 -8.15 12.01
N ASN A 193 24.50 -7.57 13.05
CA ASN A 193 23.61 -8.28 13.98
C ASN A 193 22.12 -8.09 13.62
N GLY A 194 21.82 -7.37 12.54
CA GLY A 194 20.49 -7.15 11.99
C GLY A 194 19.63 -6.18 12.80
N ILE A 195 20.25 -5.38 13.68
CA ILE A 195 19.57 -4.30 14.40
C ILE A 195 19.29 -3.17 13.41
N ARG A 196 18.08 -2.63 13.45
CA ARG A 196 17.69 -1.51 12.57
C ARG A 196 18.57 -0.29 12.84
N ASP A 197 19.08 0.29 11.76
CA ASP A 197 19.91 1.48 11.78
C ASP A 197 19.55 2.33 10.55
N ASP A 198 18.73 3.34 10.75
CA ASP A 198 18.34 4.25 9.66
C ASP A 198 19.48 5.25 9.35
N PHE A 199 20.37 5.50 10.31
CA PHE A 199 21.43 6.51 10.16
C PHE A 199 22.60 6.01 9.31
N ILE A 200 22.96 4.72 9.37
CA ILE A 200 23.98 4.15 8.46
C ILE A 200 23.55 4.23 6.99
N GLN A 201 22.26 4.01 6.71
CA GLN A 201 21.69 4.17 5.36
C GLN A 201 21.77 5.62 4.90
N TYR A 202 21.43 6.56 5.78
CA TYR A 202 21.58 7.99 5.52
C TYR A 202 23.05 8.35 5.21
N ARG A 203 24.01 7.84 5.99
CA ARG A 203 25.45 8.06 5.78
C ARG A 203 25.98 7.41 4.50
N TYR A 204 25.50 6.22 4.12
CA TYR A 204 25.81 5.59 2.84
C TYR A 204 25.46 6.52 1.67
N LEU A 205 24.23 7.02 1.65
CA LEU A 205 23.76 7.90 0.58
C LEU A 205 24.53 9.22 0.58
N GLN A 206 24.77 9.82 1.75
CA GLN A 206 25.61 11.01 1.85
C GLN A 206 27.01 10.79 1.26
N ALA A 207 27.67 9.68 1.59
CA ALA A 207 29.02 9.36 1.11
C ALA A 207 29.06 9.20 -0.42
N VAL A 208 28.15 8.41 -0.99
CA VAL A 208 28.08 8.18 -2.45
C VAL A 208 27.78 9.47 -3.20
N PHE A 209 26.76 10.23 -2.77
CA PHE A 209 26.37 11.46 -3.45
C PHE A 209 27.44 12.55 -3.31
N ALA A 210 28.10 12.68 -2.16
CA ALA A 210 29.18 13.64 -1.98
C ALA A 210 30.36 13.32 -2.89
N HIS A 211 30.77 12.05 -2.96
CA HIS A 211 31.89 11.61 -3.78
C HIS A 211 31.67 11.90 -5.27
N TRP A 212 30.53 11.48 -5.84
CA TRP A 212 30.27 11.62 -7.28
C TRP A 212 29.82 13.02 -7.72
N LYS A 213 29.36 13.87 -6.80
CA LYS A 213 29.12 15.29 -7.06
C LYS A 213 30.40 16.11 -7.09
N ASP A 214 31.46 15.66 -6.44
CA ASP A 214 32.78 16.31 -6.52
C ASP A 214 33.37 16.16 -7.94
N PRO A 215 33.60 17.27 -8.67
CA PRO A 215 34.22 17.25 -9.98
C PRO A 215 35.59 16.55 -10.03
N ALA A 216 36.31 16.45 -8.90
CA ALA A 216 37.60 15.78 -8.82
C ALA A 216 37.50 14.27 -9.03
N HIS A 217 36.37 13.65 -8.68
CA HIS A 217 36.15 12.19 -8.79
C HIS A 217 35.29 11.80 -10.00
N ASN A 218 34.60 12.75 -10.63
CA ASN A 218 33.67 12.48 -11.73
C ASN A 218 34.07 13.26 -13.01
N PRO A 219 34.92 12.67 -13.89
CA PRO A 219 35.47 13.36 -15.05
C PRO A 219 34.41 13.73 -16.10
N VAL A 220 34.72 14.69 -16.97
CA VAL A 220 33.85 15.12 -18.09
C VAL A 220 34.28 14.40 -19.36
N SER A 221 33.30 13.88 -20.11
CA SER A 221 33.53 13.29 -21.43
C SER A 221 33.80 14.35 -22.48
N SER A 222 34.86 14.15 -23.26
CA SER A 222 35.10 14.91 -24.49
C SER A 222 34.14 14.54 -25.64
N VAL A 223 33.43 13.41 -25.54
CA VAL A 223 32.52 12.90 -26.59
C VAL A 223 31.14 13.55 -26.50
N TYR A 224 30.56 13.63 -25.30
CA TYR A 224 29.20 14.16 -25.11
C TYR A 224 29.14 15.39 -24.17
N GLY A 225 30.27 15.82 -23.59
CA GLY A 225 30.36 17.05 -22.78
C GLY A 225 29.78 16.98 -21.36
N GLY A 226 29.24 15.82 -20.94
CA GLY A 226 28.70 15.60 -19.59
C GLY A 226 29.65 14.82 -18.68
N ARG A 227 29.24 14.66 -17.41
CA ARG A 227 29.98 13.89 -16.40
C ARG A 227 29.86 12.38 -16.63
N MET A 228 30.91 11.63 -16.29
CA MET A 228 30.98 10.17 -16.38
C MET A 228 29.79 9.52 -15.67
N VAL A 229 29.62 9.77 -14.37
CA VAL A 229 28.43 9.35 -13.63
C VAL A 229 27.41 10.48 -13.68
N ASN A 230 26.23 10.20 -14.23
CA ASN A 230 25.14 11.16 -14.27
C ASN A 230 24.31 11.07 -12.99
N MET A 231 24.63 11.93 -12.01
CA MET A 231 23.94 11.94 -10.71
C MET A 231 22.48 12.40 -10.76
N ASP A 232 22.02 13.01 -11.86
CA ASP A 232 20.60 13.28 -12.08
C ASP A 232 19.82 11.98 -12.41
N HIS A 233 20.54 10.90 -12.73
CA HIS A 233 20.03 9.57 -13.06
C HIS A 233 20.70 8.50 -12.19
N ALA A 234 20.83 8.81 -10.90
CA ALA A 234 21.24 7.88 -9.85
C ALA A 234 20.03 7.51 -8.99
N TYR A 235 19.47 6.33 -9.23
CA TYR A 235 18.21 5.89 -8.62
C TYR A 235 18.49 5.10 -7.35
N VAL A 236 17.93 5.57 -6.24
CA VAL A 236 18.05 4.87 -4.95
C VAL A 236 17.02 3.76 -4.89
N TRP A 237 17.48 2.53 -4.67
CA TRP A 237 16.63 1.36 -4.60
C TRP A 237 15.62 1.49 -3.45
N ALA A 238 14.41 0.97 -3.69
CA ALA A 238 13.31 0.98 -2.73
C ALA A 238 12.88 2.39 -2.27
N TRP A 239 13.14 3.41 -3.08
CA TRP A 239 12.33 4.63 -3.08
C TRP A 239 11.17 4.45 -4.05
N ASP A 240 9.94 4.40 -3.54
CA ASP A 240 8.75 4.25 -4.38
C ASP A 240 7.59 5.16 -3.96
N ALA A 241 6.51 5.10 -4.73
CA ALA A 241 5.35 5.98 -4.58
C ALA A 241 4.36 5.56 -3.48
N ARG A 242 4.63 4.49 -2.72
CA ARG A 242 3.70 4.07 -1.65
C ARG A 242 3.67 5.13 -0.54
N PRO A 243 2.49 5.56 -0.08
CA PRO A 243 2.42 6.64 0.89
C PRO A 243 2.94 6.18 2.26
N TRP A 244 3.68 7.07 2.92
CA TRP A 244 4.06 6.91 4.32
C TRP A 244 3.02 7.62 5.20
N PRO A 245 2.53 7.00 6.30
CA PRO A 245 2.97 5.73 6.87
C PRO A 245 2.09 4.53 6.50
N GLU A 246 1.16 4.65 5.54
CA GLU A 246 0.33 3.51 5.14
C GLU A 246 1.21 2.33 4.73
N PHE A 247 2.21 2.54 3.87
CA PHE A 247 3.34 1.62 3.76
C PHE A 247 4.36 2.01 4.85
N PRO A 248 4.82 1.06 5.69
CA PRO A 248 4.67 -0.41 5.61
C PRO A 248 3.44 -1.02 6.31
N ASN A 249 2.59 -0.22 6.93
CA ASN A 249 1.61 -0.66 7.92
C ASN A 249 0.37 -1.41 7.36
N LEU A 250 -0.07 -1.19 6.11
CA LEU A 250 -1.22 -1.91 5.52
C LEU A 250 -0.79 -3.25 4.91
N LEU A 251 -0.47 -4.21 5.78
CA LEU A 251 -0.01 -5.54 5.38
C LEU A 251 -1.02 -6.36 4.56
N GLU A 252 -2.32 -6.01 4.63
CA GLU A 252 -3.36 -6.60 3.75
C GLU A 252 -3.21 -6.14 2.29
N THR A 253 -2.59 -4.99 2.06
CA THR A 253 -2.31 -4.45 0.71
C THR A 253 -0.88 -4.74 0.27
N TRP A 254 0.09 -4.62 1.19
CA TRP A 254 1.52 -4.75 0.93
C TRP A 254 2.14 -5.84 1.82
N ILE A 255 2.19 -7.06 1.31
CA ILE A 255 2.70 -8.24 2.04
C ILE A 255 4.20 -8.16 2.37
N ASP A 256 4.91 -7.23 1.74
CA ASP A 256 6.33 -6.91 1.92
C ASP A 256 6.57 -5.80 2.98
N GLY A 257 5.51 -5.27 3.61
CA GLY A 257 5.64 -4.26 4.66
C GLY A 257 6.51 -4.71 5.84
N ASP A 258 6.49 -5.99 6.21
CA ASP A 258 7.35 -6.53 7.27
C ASP A 258 8.86 -6.39 6.97
N ASN A 259 9.24 -6.30 5.70
CA ASN A 259 10.65 -6.18 5.28
C ASN A 259 11.16 -4.74 5.41
N TYR A 260 10.28 -3.73 5.52
CA TYR A 260 10.66 -2.31 5.59
C TYR A 260 11.62 -2.01 6.74
N GLU A 261 11.40 -2.61 7.92
CA GLU A 261 12.18 -2.32 9.13
C GLU A 261 13.69 -2.55 8.90
N ARG A 262 14.06 -3.48 8.02
CA ARG A 262 15.45 -3.93 7.81
C ARG A 262 15.93 -3.84 6.36
N GLY A 263 15.03 -3.53 5.43
CA GLY A 263 15.35 -3.41 4.00
C GLY A 263 15.85 -2.02 3.61
N HIS A 264 16.03 -1.83 2.31
CA HIS A 264 16.56 -0.60 1.70
C HIS A 264 15.59 0.57 1.61
N TRP A 265 14.33 0.35 1.98
CA TRP A 265 13.24 1.26 1.70
C TRP A 265 13.40 2.63 2.33
N LEU A 266 13.01 3.66 1.58
CA LEU A 266 13.21 5.05 1.96
C LEU A 266 11.94 5.80 2.34
N ASN A 267 10.75 5.23 2.15
CA ASN A 267 9.47 5.86 2.50
C ASN A 267 9.49 6.22 4.00
N GLY A 268 9.36 7.50 4.35
CA GLY A 268 9.52 8.01 5.72
C GLY A 268 10.98 8.23 6.19
N ARG A 269 11.96 7.49 5.66
CA ARG A 269 13.40 7.66 5.97
C ARG A 269 14.08 8.76 5.14
N ALA A 270 13.63 9.01 3.91
CA ALA A 270 14.21 10.03 3.04
C ALA A 270 14.10 11.45 3.61
N THR A 271 13.18 11.68 4.53
CA THR A 271 12.92 12.98 5.18
C THR A 271 13.60 13.12 6.55
N LEU A 272 14.44 12.16 6.93
CA LEU A 272 15.19 12.23 8.18
C LEU A 272 16.16 13.42 8.19
N ALA A 273 16.20 14.14 9.32
CA ALA A 273 17.21 15.16 9.57
C ALA A 273 18.38 14.56 10.35
N ALA A 274 19.63 14.92 10.00
CA ALA A 274 20.78 14.49 10.80
C ALA A 274 20.79 15.23 12.14
N LEU A 275 21.13 14.52 13.21
CA LEU A 275 21.24 15.10 14.55
C LEU A 275 22.26 16.24 14.60
N ALA A 276 23.38 16.07 13.89
CA ALA A 276 24.41 17.10 13.76
C ALA A 276 23.84 18.42 13.20
N ASP A 277 23.00 18.35 12.17
CA ASP A 277 22.42 19.53 11.52
C ASP A 277 21.43 20.25 12.46
N VAL A 278 20.60 19.48 13.19
CA VAL A 278 19.64 20.05 14.16
C VAL A 278 20.36 20.73 15.33
N VAL A 279 21.43 20.10 15.85
CA VAL A 279 22.25 20.69 16.93
C VAL A 279 22.98 21.95 16.45
N ALA A 280 23.51 21.93 15.23
CA ALA A 280 24.11 23.10 14.59
C ALA A 280 23.11 24.24 14.39
N GLU A 281 21.89 23.94 13.95
CA GLU A 281 20.84 24.94 13.78
C GLU A 281 20.47 25.60 15.12
N ILE A 282 20.27 24.81 16.19
CA ILE A 282 19.94 25.34 17.52
C ILE A 282 21.08 26.21 18.06
N SER A 283 22.33 25.79 17.87
CA SER A 283 23.51 26.53 18.33
C SER A 283 23.70 27.84 17.56
N ASN A 284 23.51 27.80 16.23
CA ASN A 284 23.59 28.98 15.38
C ASN A 284 22.53 30.03 15.75
N ARG A 285 21.29 29.60 16.08
CA ARG A 285 20.24 30.51 16.59
C ARG A 285 20.65 31.22 17.90
N CYS A 286 21.60 30.66 18.64
CA CYS A 286 22.15 31.25 19.86
C CYS A 286 23.44 32.08 19.60
N GLY A 287 23.85 32.24 18.35
CA GLY A 287 25.08 32.95 17.96
C GLY A 287 26.37 32.12 18.07
N LEU A 288 26.25 30.79 18.12
CA LEU A 288 27.40 29.86 18.13
C LEU A 288 27.52 29.20 16.75
N GLU A 289 28.39 29.74 15.90
CA GLU A 289 28.63 29.26 14.53
C GLU A 289 29.79 28.25 14.47
N ASP A 290 30.82 28.45 15.29
CA ASP A 290 32.00 27.58 15.38
C ASP A 290 31.79 26.47 16.42
N ILE A 291 31.09 25.41 16.02
CA ILE A 291 30.89 24.21 16.83
C ILE A 291 31.38 22.95 16.11
N ASP A 292 31.82 21.94 16.86
CA ASP A 292 32.14 20.62 16.32
C ASP A 292 30.99 19.65 16.55
N VAL A 293 30.37 19.18 15.46
CA VAL A 293 29.30 18.16 15.46
C VAL A 293 29.70 16.91 14.67
N SER A 294 30.99 16.78 14.32
CA SER A 294 31.50 15.68 13.47
C SER A 294 31.30 14.29 14.09
N ARG A 295 31.25 14.24 15.43
CA ARG A 295 31.06 13.01 16.22
C ARG A 295 29.64 12.84 16.76
N LEU A 296 28.66 13.56 16.20
CA LEU A 296 27.24 13.32 16.46
C LEU A 296 26.67 12.32 15.45
N TYR A 297 26.14 11.23 15.98
CA TYR A 297 25.53 10.16 15.20
C TYR A 297 24.06 10.01 15.56
N GLY A 298 23.19 10.04 14.56
CA GLY A 298 21.76 9.91 14.75
C GLY A 298 20.95 10.67 13.70
N ALA A 299 19.73 10.20 13.50
CA ALA A 299 18.73 10.80 12.63
C ALA A 299 17.42 11.03 13.38
N LEU A 300 16.71 12.09 13.01
CA LEU A 300 15.44 12.49 13.59
C LEU A 300 14.33 12.43 12.55
N THR A 301 13.22 11.81 12.92
CA THR A 301 11.96 11.87 12.16
C THR A 301 11.26 13.21 12.35
N GLY A 302 11.41 13.82 13.52
CA GLY A 302 10.82 15.12 13.83
C GLY A 302 11.15 15.56 15.26
N TYR A 303 11.24 16.88 15.45
CA TYR A 303 11.50 17.51 16.73
C TYR A 303 10.80 18.88 16.77
N SER A 304 10.05 19.18 17.82
CA SER A 304 9.38 20.48 18.01
C SER A 304 10.00 21.29 19.13
N VAL A 305 10.22 22.58 18.86
CA VAL A 305 10.57 23.60 19.85
C VAL A 305 9.32 24.46 20.06
N GLU A 306 8.59 24.22 21.14
CA GLU A 306 7.21 24.73 21.32
C GLU A 306 7.13 26.07 22.05
N ALA A 307 8.22 26.52 22.67
CA ALA A 307 8.25 27.71 23.52
C ALA A 307 9.46 28.61 23.24
N VAL A 308 9.42 29.83 23.77
CA VAL A 308 10.62 30.68 23.89
C VAL A 308 11.49 30.09 25.00
N GLU A 309 12.45 29.27 24.59
CA GLU A 309 13.38 28.59 25.49
C GLU A 309 14.84 28.86 25.07
N SER A 310 15.77 28.67 26.00
CA SER A 310 17.20 28.78 25.70
C SER A 310 17.68 27.61 24.83
N GLY A 311 18.73 27.80 24.03
CA GLY A 311 19.30 26.71 23.24
C GLY A 311 19.68 25.47 24.06
N ARG A 312 20.10 25.66 25.31
CA ARG A 312 20.33 24.55 26.26
C ARG A 312 19.07 23.75 26.54
N GLN A 313 17.93 24.42 26.73
CA GLN A 313 16.66 23.74 26.97
C GLN A 313 16.21 22.96 25.72
N SER A 314 16.38 23.53 24.53
CA SER A 314 16.09 22.81 23.29
C SER A 314 17.04 21.61 23.05
N LEU A 315 18.31 21.72 23.42
CA LEU A 315 19.26 20.61 23.26
C LEU A 315 19.02 19.47 24.26
N GLN A 316 18.49 19.76 25.45
CA GLN A 316 18.41 18.77 26.52
C GLN A 316 17.55 17.52 26.19
N PRO A 317 16.36 17.62 25.57
CA PRO A 317 15.62 16.46 25.09
C PRO A 317 16.42 15.62 24.09
N LEU A 318 17.16 16.27 23.19
CA LEU A 318 17.99 15.59 22.19
C LEU A 318 19.16 14.84 22.85
N MET A 319 19.84 15.48 23.80
CA MET A 319 20.93 14.87 24.58
C MET A 319 20.46 13.63 25.33
N LEU A 320 19.25 13.69 25.91
CA LEU A 320 18.63 12.56 26.60
C LEU A 320 18.24 11.43 25.66
N ALA A 321 17.64 11.74 24.50
CA ALA A 321 17.16 10.73 23.54
C ALA A 321 18.31 10.04 22.79
N TYR A 322 19.25 10.82 22.27
CA TYR A 322 20.33 10.35 21.39
C TYR A 322 21.66 10.12 22.12
N ALA A 323 21.68 10.27 23.45
CA ALA A 323 22.85 9.99 24.29
C ALA A 323 24.12 10.72 23.83
N PHE A 324 24.11 12.05 23.81
CA PHE A 324 25.31 12.83 23.50
C PHE A 324 25.60 13.89 24.55
N ASP A 325 26.86 14.29 24.62
CA ASP A 325 27.35 15.30 25.55
C ASP A 325 27.94 16.49 24.79
N SER A 326 27.87 17.67 25.42
CA SER A 326 28.55 18.89 24.96
C SER A 326 29.78 19.15 25.84
N HIS A 327 30.91 19.48 25.25
CA HIS A 327 32.16 19.78 25.94
C HIS A 327 32.85 20.97 25.27
N ALA A 328 33.64 21.73 26.03
CA ALA A 328 34.38 22.87 25.51
C ALA A 328 35.88 22.59 25.56
N THR A 329 36.57 22.77 24.44
CA THR A 329 38.03 22.57 24.30
C THR A 329 38.61 23.75 23.52
N ASP A 330 39.61 24.44 24.09
CA ASP A 330 40.40 25.48 23.41
C ASP A 330 39.60 26.54 22.60
N ALA A 331 38.44 26.95 23.13
CA ALA A 331 37.45 27.91 22.59
C ALA A 331 36.37 27.34 21.66
N ASP A 332 36.44 26.07 21.25
CA ASP A 332 35.42 25.41 20.46
C ASP A 332 34.44 24.62 21.34
N LEU A 333 33.15 24.66 21.00
CA LEU A 333 32.11 23.84 21.63
C LEU A 333 31.88 22.58 20.80
N GLY A 334 32.30 21.44 21.33
CA GLY A 334 32.14 20.13 20.70
C GLY A 334 30.92 19.36 21.22
N PHE A 335 30.31 18.57 20.35
CA PHE A 335 29.23 17.65 20.66
C PHE A 335 29.59 16.23 20.21
N THR A 336 29.52 15.28 21.13
CA THR A 336 29.98 13.91 20.88
C THR A 336 28.94 12.91 21.40
N SER A 337 28.54 11.96 20.55
CA SER A 337 27.72 10.81 20.95
C SER A 337 28.47 9.97 21.99
N ARG A 338 27.76 9.55 23.05
CA ARG A 338 28.31 8.71 24.12
C ARG A 338 28.59 7.30 23.60
N GLY A 339 29.57 6.67 24.25
CA GLY A 339 30.05 5.34 23.89
C GLY A 339 31.25 5.39 22.96
N GLY A 340 31.48 4.30 22.23
CA GLY A 340 32.66 4.14 21.40
C GLY A 340 33.89 3.63 22.17
N PRO A 341 35.01 3.41 21.45
CA PRO A 341 36.24 2.90 22.04
C PRO A 341 36.89 3.93 22.98
N PRO A 342 37.71 3.48 23.96
CA PRO A 342 38.41 4.41 24.84
C PRO A 342 39.36 5.31 24.05
N THR A 343 39.23 6.62 24.25
CA THR A 343 40.09 7.65 23.64
C THR A 343 41.35 7.90 24.46
N ALA A 344 41.36 7.49 25.73
CA ALA A 344 42.52 7.56 26.61
C ALA A 344 42.64 6.31 27.49
N GLU A 345 43.87 6.03 27.92
CA GLU A 345 44.17 5.02 28.95
C GLU A 345 44.91 5.65 30.12
N ALA A 346 44.55 5.25 31.34
CA ALA A 346 45.30 5.60 32.55
C ALA A 346 45.31 4.43 33.54
N VAL A 347 46.40 4.31 34.28
CA VAL A 347 46.57 3.36 35.38
C VAL A 347 46.67 4.11 36.71
N GLU A 348 46.50 3.40 37.82
CA GLU A 348 46.61 4.01 39.16
C GLU A 348 47.97 4.68 39.38
N GLU A 349 49.04 4.11 38.83
CA GLU A 349 50.40 4.65 38.89
C GLU A 349 50.60 5.96 38.12
N ASP A 350 49.69 6.30 37.19
CA ASP A 350 49.69 7.61 36.52
C ASP A 350 49.17 8.73 37.43
N CYS A 351 48.52 8.39 38.56
CA CYS A 351 47.87 9.36 39.41
C CYS A 351 48.85 10.14 40.30
N VAL A 352 48.65 11.45 40.40
CA VAL A 352 49.41 12.33 41.29
C VAL A 352 48.76 12.33 42.67
N LEU A 353 49.57 12.14 43.71
CA LEU A 353 49.11 12.25 45.09
C LEU A 353 48.94 13.72 45.49
N VAL A 354 47.73 14.05 45.92
CA VAL A 354 47.38 15.38 46.46
C VAL A 354 47.12 15.23 47.96
N GLY A 355 47.79 16.03 48.78
CA GLY A 355 47.89 15.85 50.22
C GLY A 355 46.56 15.52 50.93
N GLY A 356 46.56 14.41 51.67
CA GLY A 356 45.42 13.94 52.48
C GLY A 356 44.31 13.20 51.71
N LYS A 357 44.44 13.04 50.39
CA LYS A 357 43.47 12.29 49.55
C LYS A 357 44.07 10.96 49.07
N PRO A 358 43.24 9.91 48.86
CA PRO A 358 43.68 8.71 48.18
C PRO A 358 44.06 9.02 46.72
N ALA A 359 44.93 8.20 46.11
CA ALA A 359 45.31 8.33 44.70
C ALA A 359 44.08 8.27 43.78
N VAL A 360 43.15 7.36 44.10
CA VAL A 360 41.86 7.19 43.44
C VAL A 360 40.77 7.10 44.50
N ALA A 361 39.77 7.97 44.41
CA ALA A 361 38.55 7.89 45.20
C ALA A 361 37.44 7.29 44.33
N ARG A 362 36.83 6.19 44.80
CA ARG A 362 35.65 5.58 44.17
C ARG A 362 34.42 5.88 45.00
N THR A 363 33.37 6.40 44.37
CA THR A 363 32.08 6.65 45.01
C THR A 363 31.00 5.84 44.31
N ARG A 364 30.06 5.29 45.09
CA ARG A 364 28.90 4.58 44.55
C ARG A 364 27.61 5.14 45.15
N SER A 365 26.73 5.66 44.31
CA SER A 365 25.47 6.25 44.75
C SER A 365 24.51 5.20 45.34
N PRO A 366 23.70 5.57 46.35
CA PRO A 366 22.71 4.68 46.96
C PRO A 366 21.75 4.10 45.93
N GLU A 367 21.32 2.86 46.17
CA GLU A 367 20.37 2.19 45.28
C GLU A 367 18.99 2.83 45.30
N LEU A 368 18.58 3.34 46.47
CA LEU A 368 17.29 4.04 46.65
C LEU A 368 17.19 5.33 45.82
N GLU A 369 18.30 5.95 45.46
CA GLU A 369 18.32 7.16 44.63
C GLU A 369 18.39 6.84 43.12
N THR A 370 18.57 5.56 42.76
CA THR A 370 18.62 5.11 41.38
C THR A 370 17.21 4.82 40.88
N PRO A 371 16.79 5.35 39.72
CA PRO A 371 15.47 5.06 39.18
C PRO A 371 15.33 3.55 38.91
N GLY A 372 14.32 2.94 39.54
CA GLY A 372 13.88 1.57 39.26
C GLY A 372 12.93 1.51 38.07
N ARG A 373 12.39 2.67 37.67
CA ARG A 373 11.52 2.87 36.51
C ARG A 373 11.88 4.16 35.79
N VAL A 374 11.96 4.10 34.46
CA VAL A 374 12.09 5.26 33.58
C VAL A 374 10.87 5.30 32.68
N ALA A 375 10.18 6.44 32.62
CA ALA A 375 9.08 6.63 31.69
C ALA A 375 9.19 8.00 31.01
N PHE A 376 8.76 8.09 29.75
CA PHE A 376 8.65 9.39 29.10
C PHE A 376 7.53 9.44 28.08
N ALA A 377 6.98 10.64 27.90
CA ALA A 377 6.05 10.96 26.84
C ALA A 377 6.79 11.44 25.59
N PHE A 378 6.29 11.09 24.41
CA PHE A 378 6.86 11.44 23.10
C PHE A 378 5.74 11.63 22.06
N VAL A 379 6.09 12.09 20.86
CA VAL A 379 5.15 12.17 19.73
C VAL A 379 5.29 10.90 18.90
N ARG A 380 4.19 10.19 18.65
CA ARG A 380 4.23 8.95 17.86
C ARG A 380 4.48 9.28 16.39
N SER A 381 5.26 8.44 15.71
CA SER A 381 5.51 8.55 14.27
C SER A 381 4.36 7.98 13.40
N ASP A 382 3.17 7.85 13.97
CA ASP A 382 1.97 7.33 13.29
C ASP A 382 1.23 8.47 12.56
N PRO A 383 0.25 8.19 11.65
CA PRO A 383 -0.30 9.22 10.76
C PRO A 383 -0.90 10.43 11.49
N ASP A 384 -1.37 10.22 12.72
CA ASP A 384 -2.06 11.25 13.51
C ASP A 384 -1.13 12.01 14.47
N TYR A 385 0.17 11.65 14.53
CA TYR A 385 1.16 12.25 15.45
C TYR A 385 0.66 12.37 16.90
N ARG A 386 0.00 11.32 17.40
CA ARG A 386 -0.60 11.35 18.74
C ARG A 386 0.46 11.30 19.82
N ALA A 387 0.13 11.79 21.02
CA ALA A 387 0.96 11.59 22.20
C ALA A 387 1.13 10.09 22.50
N GLY A 388 2.38 9.66 22.66
CA GLY A 388 2.76 8.34 23.12
C GLY A 388 3.46 8.40 24.49
N ALA A 389 3.47 7.27 25.19
CA ALA A 389 4.25 7.10 26.42
C ALA A 389 4.82 5.69 26.47
N VAL A 390 6.05 5.57 26.94
CA VAL A 390 6.73 4.28 27.18
C VAL A 390 7.30 4.25 28.60
N GLU A 391 7.41 3.05 29.15
CA GLU A 391 8.14 2.81 30.39
C GLU A 391 9.08 1.61 30.27
N ALA A 392 10.21 1.69 30.96
CA ALA A 392 11.12 0.58 31.23
C ALA A 392 11.24 0.43 32.75
N THR A 393 11.08 -0.80 33.24
CA THR A 393 11.10 -1.12 34.68
C THR A 393 12.11 -2.23 34.94
N SER A 394 12.85 -2.11 36.04
CA SER A 394 13.74 -3.18 36.47
C SER A 394 12.98 -4.36 37.09
N PRO A 395 13.38 -5.61 36.79
CA PRO A 395 12.80 -6.81 37.41
C PRO A 395 12.92 -6.87 38.95
N GLU A 396 13.89 -6.17 39.54
CA GLU A 396 14.26 -6.30 40.97
C GLU A 396 13.64 -5.20 41.86
N ALA A 397 12.89 -4.26 41.30
CA ALA A 397 12.39 -3.09 42.03
C ALA A 397 11.05 -3.37 42.74
N ALA A 398 11.07 -3.58 44.06
CA ALA A 398 9.88 -3.78 44.89
C ALA A 398 9.06 -2.50 45.13
N GLU A 399 9.72 -1.33 45.21
CA GLU A 399 9.12 0.02 45.19
C GLU A 399 9.96 0.90 44.25
N SER A 400 9.36 1.44 43.18
CA SER A 400 10.12 2.11 42.11
C SER A 400 10.19 3.62 42.33
N HIS A 401 11.38 4.16 42.65
CA HIS A 401 11.67 5.55 42.30
C HIS A 401 11.55 5.69 40.77
N SER A 402 10.67 6.60 40.33
CA SER A 402 10.38 6.80 38.92
C SER A 402 11.01 8.10 38.42
N ALA A 403 11.72 8.01 37.29
CA ALA A 403 12.12 9.16 36.50
C ALA A 403 11.10 9.34 35.38
N GLN A 404 10.45 10.51 35.34
CA GLN A 404 9.45 10.86 34.32
C GLN A 404 9.87 12.15 33.60
N THR A 405 9.83 12.14 32.27
CA THR A 405 10.07 13.33 31.46
C THR A 405 9.17 13.34 30.22
N SER A 406 9.15 14.44 29.48
CA SER A 406 8.50 14.54 28.18
C SER A 406 9.51 15.02 27.15
N LEU A 407 9.57 14.33 26.02
CA LEU A 407 10.48 14.61 24.92
C LEU A 407 9.64 15.02 23.69
N PRO A 408 9.75 16.26 23.18
CA PRO A 408 9.01 16.71 22.00
C PRO A 408 9.67 16.19 20.70
N ILE A 409 9.91 14.87 20.64
CA ILE A 409 10.57 14.15 19.55
C ILE A 409 9.58 13.14 18.97
N VAL A 410 9.56 13.04 17.64
CA VAL A 410 8.79 12.03 16.91
C VAL A 410 9.55 10.71 16.89
N LEU A 411 8.98 9.68 17.53
CA LEU A 411 9.59 8.36 17.66
C LEU A 411 8.59 7.24 17.32
N SER A 412 9.10 6.12 16.82
CA SER A 412 8.34 4.88 16.85
C SER A 412 8.30 4.33 18.28
N GLU A 413 7.33 3.49 18.59
CA GLU A 413 7.23 2.88 19.93
C GLU A 413 8.46 2.01 20.27
N GLY A 414 9.00 1.29 19.29
CA GLY A 414 10.22 0.50 19.46
C GLY A 414 11.45 1.36 19.77
N ALA A 415 11.63 2.47 19.05
CA ALA A 415 12.72 3.42 19.31
C ALA A 415 12.57 4.07 20.69
N ALA A 416 11.35 4.48 21.06
CA ALA A 416 11.07 5.08 22.37
C ALA A 416 11.36 4.09 23.51
N ARG A 417 10.94 2.82 23.38
CA ARG A 417 11.26 1.78 24.37
C ARG A 417 12.77 1.55 24.49
N GLY A 418 13.50 1.58 23.39
CA GLY A 418 14.95 1.41 23.39
C GLY A 418 15.67 2.54 24.13
N ILE A 419 15.19 3.78 23.98
CA ILE A 419 15.68 4.92 24.75
C ILE A 419 15.39 4.76 26.25
N ALA A 420 14.20 4.28 26.62
CA ALA A 420 13.83 4.07 28.02
C ALA A 420 14.70 2.97 28.69
N GLU A 421 14.92 1.86 27.99
CA GLU A 421 15.78 0.76 28.45
C GLU A 421 17.24 1.17 28.57
N ARG A 422 17.75 1.92 27.57
CA ARG A 422 19.10 2.52 27.64
C ARG A 422 19.22 3.42 28.85
N TRP A 423 18.28 4.34 29.07
CA TRP A 423 18.35 5.29 30.18
C TRP A 423 18.25 4.60 31.55
N LEU A 424 17.41 3.57 31.69
CA LEU A 424 17.34 2.73 32.89
C LEU A 424 18.69 2.05 33.17
N SER A 425 19.31 1.49 32.14
CA SER A 425 20.60 0.78 32.24
C SER A 425 21.75 1.75 32.55
N GLU A 426 21.80 2.87 31.84
CA GLU A 426 22.78 3.95 32.03
C GLU A 426 22.71 4.53 33.45
N SER A 427 21.51 4.76 33.99
CA SER A 427 21.33 5.28 35.36
C SER A 427 21.87 4.33 36.43
N ARG A 428 21.87 3.02 36.18
CA ARG A 428 22.40 2.00 37.10
C ARG A 428 23.92 1.89 37.00
N THR A 429 24.45 1.89 35.79
CA THR A 429 25.89 1.83 35.54
C THR A 429 26.58 3.10 36.04
N SER A 430 25.96 4.26 35.84
CA SER A 430 26.47 5.57 36.25
C SER A 430 26.41 5.84 37.76
N ARG A 431 26.03 4.85 38.57
CA ARG A 431 26.11 4.95 40.04
C ARG A 431 27.54 4.99 40.54
N GLU A 432 28.48 4.41 39.80
CA GLU A 432 29.89 4.38 40.15
C GLU A 432 30.63 5.54 39.50
N ALA A 433 31.35 6.30 40.28
CA ALA A 433 32.21 7.38 39.81
C ALA A 433 33.60 7.28 40.44
N VAL A 434 34.58 7.81 39.73
CA VAL A 434 35.97 7.91 40.16
C VAL A 434 36.41 9.37 40.16
N THR A 435 37.18 9.72 41.18
CA THR A 435 37.90 10.99 41.26
C THR A 435 39.37 10.69 41.49
N PHE A 436 40.23 11.21 40.64
CA PHE A 436 41.69 11.08 40.76
C PHE A 436 42.37 12.31 40.15
N SER A 437 43.69 12.41 40.30
CA SER A 437 44.48 13.54 39.80
C SER A 437 45.52 13.05 38.80
N LEU A 438 45.59 13.64 37.62
CA LEU A 438 46.59 13.35 36.59
C LEU A 438 47.65 14.47 36.51
N PRO A 439 48.88 14.14 36.06
CA PRO A 439 49.92 15.14 35.82
C PRO A 439 49.59 15.98 34.56
N PRO A 440 50.17 17.20 34.44
CA PRO A 440 50.05 18.00 33.22
C PRO A 440 50.57 17.33 31.93
N SER A 441 51.37 16.27 32.01
CA SER A 441 51.77 15.49 30.83
C SER A 441 50.60 14.75 30.16
N ARG A 442 49.46 14.61 30.86
CA ARG A 442 48.23 13.98 30.36
C ARG A 442 47.19 15.01 29.89
N LEU A 443 47.61 16.15 29.32
CA LEU A 443 46.71 17.21 28.85
C LEU A 443 45.65 16.76 27.83
N ALA A 444 45.94 15.71 27.06
CA ALA A 444 45.02 15.18 26.06
C ALA A 444 43.66 14.69 26.63
N VAL A 445 43.61 14.28 27.91
CA VAL A 445 42.35 13.85 28.54
C VAL A 445 41.44 15.06 28.76
N SER A 446 40.27 15.04 28.16
CA SER A 446 39.31 16.16 28.14
C SER A 446 37.92 15.72 28.62
N PRO A 447 37.05 16.66 29.05
CA PRO A 447 35.64 16.35 29.30
C PRO A 447 35.00 15.72 28.05
N GLY A 448 34.21 14.66 28.24
CA GLY A 448 33.59 13.89 27.17
C GLY A 448 34.39 12.65 26.73
N ASP A 449 35.67 12.55 27.09
CA ASP A 449 36.49 11.38 26.74
C ASP A 449 36.02 10.10 27.42
N VAL A 450 36.16 8.98 26.71
CA VAL A 450 36.05 7.64 27.28
C VAL A 450 37.43 7.19 27.73
N LEU A 451 37.64 7.16 29.04
CA LEU A 451 38.87 6.73 29.68
C LEU A 451 38.77 5.25 30.08
N ALA A 452 39.67 4.42 29.55
CA ALA A 452 39.95 3.12 30.13
C ALA A 452 40.87 3.29 31.35
N PHE A 453 40.33 3.06 32.55
CA PHE A 453 41.08 3.17 33.80
C PHE A 453 41.36 1.79 34.38
N THR A 454 42.64 1.50 34.63
CA THR A 454 43.07 0.21 35.20
C THR A 454 43.48 0.36 36.66
N THR A 455 42.86 -0.40 37.55
CA THR A 455 43.18 -0.46 38.98
C THR A 455 43.48 -1.90 39.36
N GLY A 456 44.76 -2.22 39.60
CA GLY A 456 45.23 -3.60 39.76
C GLY A 456 44.96 -4.44 38.50
N LEU A 457 44.16 -5.51 38.62
CA LEU A 457 43.79 -6.39 37.49
C LEU A 457 42.47 -5.99 36.81
N ARG A 458 41.79 -4.92 37.27
CA ARG A 458 40.50 -4.50 36.73
C ARG A 458 40.68 -3.33 35.77
N ARG A 459 40.28 -3.50 34.51
CA ARG A 459 40.16 -2.45 33.51
C ARG A 459 38.69 -2.12 33.30
N GLU A 460 38.32 -0.87 33.54
CA GLU A 460 36.94 -0.39 33.46
C GLU A 460 36.88 0.88 32.62
N LEU A 461 35.70 1.18 32.05
CA LEU A 461 35.50 2.37 31.23
C LEU A 461 34.78 3.45 32.04
N PHE A 462 35.29 4.67 31.94
CA PHE A 462 34.72 5.85 32.56
C PHE A 462 34.59 6.98 31.54
N ARG A 463 33.47 7.70 31.52
CA ARG A 463 33.35 8.97 30.81
C ARG A 463 33.81 10.11 31.71
N VAL A 464 34.71 10.95 31.22
CA VAL A 464 35.18 12.14 31.94
C VAL A 464 34.11 13.23 31.93
N ASP A 465 33.55 13.56 33.09
CA ASP A 465 32.50 14.58 33.21
C ASP A 465 33.08 15.97 33.51
N ARG A 466 34.17 16.02 34.28
CA ARG A 466 34.75 17.28 34.75
C ARG A 466 36.26 17.15 34.90
N VAL A 467 36.97 18.16 34.38
CA VAL A 467 38.41 18.35 34.57
C VAL A 467 38.62 19.69 35.26
N GLU A 468 39.35 19.70 36.37
CA GLU A 468 39.76 20.92 37.07
C GLU A 468 41.28 21.06 37.08
N GLU A 469 41.79 22.22 36.70
CA GLU A 469 43.23 22.46 36.60
C GLU A 469 43.72 23.40 37.70
N THR A 470 44.50 22.85 38.63
CA THR A 470 45.11 23.59 39.75
C THR A 470 46.59 23.18 39.94
N GLY A 471 47.35 23.16 38.84
CA GLY A 471 48.74 22.67 38.76
C GLY A 471 48.86 21.15 38.58
N HIS A 472 47.89 20.39 39.10
CA HIS A 472 47.55 19.02 38.69
C HIS A 472 46.15 19.04 38.06
N ARG A 473 45.77 17.98 37.34
CA ARG A 473 44.48 17.86 36.64
C ARG A 473 43.56 16.93 37.42
N SER A 474 42.58 17.46 38.16
CA SER A 474 41.61 16.62 38.87
C SER A 474 40.53 16.17 37.90
N ILE A 475 40.39 14.85 37.75
CA ILE A 475 39.43 14.20 36.86
C ILE A 475 38.28 13.67 37.72
N ASN A 476 37.04 14.01 37.36
CA ASN A 476 35.85 13.31 37.81
C ASN A 476 35.24 12.58 36.61
N ALA A 477 35.07 11.27 36.75
CA ALA A 477 34.58 10.43 35.68
C ALA A 477 33.54 9.44 36.20
N VAL A 478 32.55 9.12 35.38
CA VAL A 478 31.45 8.22 35.71
C VAL A 478 31.56 6.92 34.93
N ARG A 479 31.26 5.78 35.57
CA ARG A 479 31.38 4.46 34.94
C ARG A 479 30.39 4.36 33.78
N ILE A 480 30.87 3.81 32.67
CA ILE A 480 30.05 3.51 31.49
C ILE A 480 30.31 2.07 31.02
N GLU A 481 29.40 1.56 30.19
CA GLU A 481 29.57 0.27 29.51
C GLU A 481 29.24 0.43 28.04
N GLU A 482 30.10 -0.09 27.16
CA GLU A 482 29.97 0.05 25.71
C GLU A 482 28.63 -0.50 25.19
N GLY A 483 28.17 -1.63 25.77
CA GLY A 483 26.94 -2.30 25.35
C GLY A 483 25.66 -1.47 25.56
N ILE A 484 25.67 -0.47 26.44
CA ILE A 484 24.50 0.37 26.75
C ILE A 484 24.14 1.29 25.57
N TYR A 485 25.15 1.75 24.83
CA TYR A 485 24.97 2.67 23.72
C TYR A 485 24.74 1.95 22.38
N ARG A 486 24.71 0.62 22.38
CA ARG A 486 24.27 -0.18 21.23
C ARG A 486 22.75 -0.17 21.20
N ALA A 487 22.16 0.17 20.05
CA ALA A 487 20.71 0.22 19.91
C ALA A 487 20.09 -1.16 20.23
N PRO A 488 19.10 -1.26 21.13
CA PRO A 488 18.46 -2.54 21.43
C PRO A 488 17.56 -3.00 20.27
N GLN A 489 17.48 -4.31 20.05
CA GLN A 489 16.62 -4.90 19.02
C GLN A 489 15.16 -4.93 19.51
N ILE A 490 14.42 -3.84 19.31
CA ILE A 490 13.01 -3.78 19.71
C ILE A 490 12.14 -3.66 18.45
N ARG A 491 11.48 -4.76 18.11
CA ARG A 491 10.48 -4.79 17.04
C ARG A 491 9.39 -3.77 17.35
N SER A 492 9.16 -2.84 16.44
CA SER A 492 7.92 -2.06 16.46
C SER A 492 6.80 -2.95 15.95
N ALA A 493 5.70 -3.08 16.70
CA ALA A 493 4.52 -3.77 16.17
C ALA A 493 3.96 -2.97 14.98
N ALA A 494 3.66 -3.63 13.87
CA ALA A 494 2.93 -3.01 12.77
C ALA A 494 1.58 -2.53 13.32
N GLN A 495 1.32 -1.23 13.24
CA GLN A 495 0.08 -0.66 13.73
C GLN A 495 -0.89 -0.56 12.57
N GLY A 496 -2.06 -1.20 12.69
CA GLY A 496 -3.11 -1.09 11.69
C GLY A 496 -3.52 0.38 11.53
N SER A 497 -3.26 0.95 10.35
CA SER A 497 -3.83 2.24 9.98
C SER A 497 -5.33 2.04 9.71
N GLU A 498 -6.19 2.80 10.38
CA GLU A 498 -7.58 2.91 9.96
C GLU A 498 -7.58 3.64 8.60
N THR A 499 -7.73 2.89 7.50
CA THR A 499 -7.86 3.51 6.19
C THR A 499 -9.15 4.31 6.14
N VAL A 500 -9.07 5.60 5.81
CA VAL A 500 -10.24 6.35 5.34
C VAL A 500 -10.42 5.95 3.87
N PRO A 501 -11.42 5.13 3.52
CA PRO A 501 -11.47 4.62 2.17
C PRO A 501 -11.89 5.72 1.20
N VAL A 502 -11.14 5.88 0.11
CA VAL A 502 -11.56 6.74 -1.01
C VAL A 502 -12.79 6.09 -1.67
N PRO A 503 -13.94 6.80 -1.76
CA PRO A 503 -15.14 6.23 -2.35
C PRO A 503 -14.95 6.00 -3.86
N GLY A 504 -15.17 4.78 -4.35
CA GLY A 504 -15.34 4.53 -5.78
C GLY A 504 -16.64 5.14 -6.34
N PRO A 505 -16.84 5.17 -7.67
CA PRO A 505 -18.10 5.63 -8.25
C PRO A 505 -19.28 4.75 -7.78
N ALA A 506 -20.45 5.37 -7.59
CA ALA A 506 -21.67 4.62 -7.32
C ALA A 506 -22.16 3.92 -8.59
N TYR A 507 -22.70 2.72 -8.45
CA TYR A 507 -23.42 1.99 -9.49
C TYR A 507 -24.91 1.96 -9.17
N ALA A 508 -25.77 2.16 -10.16
CA ALA A 508 -27.20 2.17 -9.98
C ALA A 508 -27.94 1.42 -11.10
N GLU A 509 -28.96 0.66 -10.69
CA GLU A 509 -29.98 0.08 -11.57
C GLU A 509 -31.32 0.81 -11.34
N PHE A 510 -32.03 1.09 -12.44
CA PHE A 510 -33.38 1.62 -12.41
C PHE A 510 -34.37 0.51 -12.73
N LEU A 511 -35.33 0.30 -11.84
CA LEU A 511 -36.26 -0.83 -11.88
C LEU A 511 -37.70 -0.34 -12.01
N ASP A 512 -38.25 -0.43 -13.23
CA ASP A 512 -39.68 -0.26 -13.47
C ASP A 512 -40.38 -1.59 -13.15
N LEU A 513 -40.82 -1.73 -11.90
CA LEU A 513 -41.33 -2.97 -11.33
C LEU A 513 -42.87 -3.00 -11.32
N PRO A 514 -43.49 -4.19 -11.31
CA PRO A 514 -44.88 -4.34 -10.90
C PRO A 514 -45.07 -3.95 -9.42
N LEU A 515 -46.32 -3.83 -8.99
CA LEU A 515 -46.67 -3.69 -7.57
C LEU A 515 -46.33 -4.99 -6.83
N LEU A 516 -45.61 -4.90 -5.71
CA LEU A 516 -45.18 -6.08 -4.94
C LEU A 516 -45.97 -6.20 -3.65
N ASN A 517 -46.13 -5.09 -2.92
CA ASN A 517 -46.84 -5.06 -1.64
C ASN A 517 -48.09 -4.18 -1.63
N GLY A 518 -48.30 -3.35 -2.65
CA GLY A 518 -49.50 -2.53 -2.82
C GLY A 518 -49.39 -1.10 -2.26
N ASP A 519 -48.35 -0.79 -1.48
CA ASP A 519 -48.09 0.56 -0.97
C ASP A 519 -47.30 1.43 -1.98
N GLU A 520 -46.83 0.83 -3.07
CA GLU A 520 -46.00 1.52 -4.06
C GLU A 520 -46.80 2.47 -4.96
N VAL A 521 -46.17 3.55 -5.42
CA VAL A 521 -46.74 4.41 -6.47
C VAL A 521 -46.66 3.68 -7.82
N PRO A 522 -47.77 3.28 -8.48
CA PRO A 522 -47.74 2.27 -9.55
C PRO A 522 -46.94 2.64 -10.82
N HIS A 523 -46.73 3.93 -11.06
CA HIS A 523 -46.02 4.42 -12.26
C HIS A 523 -44.57 4.83 -11.96
N ALA A 524 -44.15 4.81 -10.71
CA ALA A 524 -42.85 5.31 -10.30
C ALA A 524 -41.84 4.15 -10.17
N PRO A 525 -40.69 4.24 -10.86
CA PRO A 525 -39.67 3.20 -10.79
C PRO A 525 -38.93 3.24 -9.45
N HIS A 526 -38.22 2.15 -9.16
CA HIS A 526 -37.26 2.05 -8.07
C HIS A 526 -35.84 2.32 -8.57
N ILE A 527 -34.97 2.75 -7.67
CA ILE A 527 -33.52 2.82 -7.89
C ILE A 527 -32.82 1.95 -6.84
N ALA A 528 -31.98 1.04 -7.32
CA ALA A 528 -31.07 0.26 -6.49
C ALA A 528 -29.66 0.84 -6.67
N VAL A 529 -28.98 1.21 -5.58
CA VAL A 529 -27.65 1.84 -5.65
C VAL A 529 -26.67 1.08 -4.76
N THR A 530 -25.45 0.90 -5.25
CA THR A 530 -24.35 0.29 -4.49
C THR A 530 -23.04 1.02 -4.76
N ARG A 531 -22.10 0.85 -3.84
CA ARG A 531 -20.73 1.36 -3.92
C ARG A 531 -19.85 0.56 -2.97
N THR A 532 -18.62 0.29 -3.37
CA THR A 532 -17.60 -0.34 -2.52
C THR A 532 -16.42 0.61 -2.35
N PRO A 533 -16.11 1.07 -1.13
CA PRO A 533 -16.89 0.91 0.12
C PRO A 533 -18.07 1.90 0.22
N TRP A 534 -19.02 1.60 1.11
CA TRP A 534 -20.17 2.47 1.36
C TRP A 534 -19.83 3.60 2.34
N THR A 535 -19.36 4.73 1.82
CA THR A 535 -18.91 5.90 2.59
C THR A 535 -19.99 6.97 2.75
N GLY A 536 -21.18 6.58 3.19
CA GLY A 536 -22.31 7.50 3.43
C GLY A 536 -23.35 7.54 2.30
N ARG A 537 -24.29 8.49 2.39
CA ARG A 537 -25.50 8.55 1.56
C ARG A 537 -25.20 8.95 0.12
N ILE A 538 -25.95 8.39 -0.83
CA ILE A 538 -25.93 8.76 -2.24
C ILE A 538 -27.14 9.65 -2.53
N ALA A 539 -26.90 10.86 -3.02
CA ALA A 539 -27.95 11.74 -3.51
C ALA A 539 -28.28 11.38 -4.97
N VAL A 540 -29.57 11.31 -5.29
CA VAL A 540 -30.08 11.08 -6.65
C VAL A 540 -30.82 12.34 -7.09
N TYR A 541 -30.37 12.97 -8.15
CA TYR A 541 -30.98 14.14 -8.77
C TYR A 541 -31.68 13.74 -10.06
N SER A 542 -32.74 14.47 -10.41
CA SER A 542 -33.47 14.30 -11.67
C SER A 542 -33.73 15.64 -12.37
N ALA A 543 -33.74 15.62 -13.71
CA ALA A 543 -34.01 16.79 -14.56
C ALA A 543 -34.72 16.39 -15.87
N ASN A 544 -35.25 17.40 -16.57
CA ASN A 544 -35.87 17.24 -17.90
C ASN A 544 -34.84 17.18 -19.03
N GLU A 545 -33.68 17.79 -18.83
CA GLU A 545 -32.53 17.86 -19.74
C GLU A 545 -31.26 17.70 -18.88
N ASP A 546 -30.05 17.66 -19.44
CA ASP A 546 -28.79 17.63 -18.67
C ASP A 546 -28.46 19.02 -18.06
N ALA A 547 -29.45 19.65 -17.42
CA ALA A 547 -29.36 20.91 -16.70
C ALA A 547 -30.54 21.06 -15.72
N GLY A 548 -30.39 21.92 -14.72
CA GLY A 548 -31.50 22.25 -13.80
C GLY A 548 -31.89 21.12 -12.83
N TYR A 549 -30.92 20.28 -12.45
CA TYR A 549 -31.09 19.15 -11.53
C TYR A 549 -31.73 19.53 -10.20
N ARG A 550 -32.72 18.74 -9.79
CA ARG A 550 -33.36 18.81 -8.47
C ARG A 550 -33.18 17.50 -7.73
N LEU A 551 -32.96 17.57 -6.42
CA LEU A 551 -32.82 16.39 -5.58
C LEU A 551 -34.11 15.56 -5.63
N ASN A 552 -34.01 14.33 -6.12
CA ASN A 552 -35.11 13.37 -6.17
C ASN A 552 -35.22 12.61 -4.85
N CYS A 553 -34.14 11.94 -4.42
CA CYS A 553 -34.08 11.20 -3.15
C CYS A 553 -32.64 11.04 -2.64
N GLU A 554 -32.49 10.51 -1.42
CA GLU A 554 -31.20 10.09 -0.86
C GLU A 554 -31.23 8.61 -0.49
N VAL A 555 -30.35 7.82 -1.11
CA VAL A 555 -30.16 6.40 -0.79
C VAL A 555 -29.24 6.27 0.41
N ARG A 556 -29.78 5.73 1.50
CA ARG A 556 -29.11 5.63 2.81
C ARG A 556 -28.40 4.30 3.03
N ARG A 557 -28.93 3.23 2.43
CA ARG A 557 -28.40 1.87 2.51
C ARG A 557 -28.12 1.36 1.09
N PRO A 558 -26.98 0.68 0.86
CA PRO A 558 -26.69 0.07 -0.42
C PRO A 558 -27.59 -1.14 -0.69
N SER A 559 -27.99 -1.33 -1.95
CA SER A 559 -28.69 -2.52 -2.43
C SER A 559 -27.70 -3.67 -2.67
N VAL A 560 -28.15 -4.91 -2.46
CA VAL A 560 -27.43 -6.12 -2.87
C VAL A 560 -27.70 -6.34 -4.36
N MET A 561 -26.64 -6.26 -5.17
CA MET A 561 -26.71 -6.40 -6.62
C MET A 561 -25.67 -7.39 -7.12
N GLY A 562 -25.86 -7.93 -8.31
CA GLY A 562 -24.98 -8.96 -8.84
C GLY A 562 -25.37 -9.40 -10.24
N GLU A 563 -24.86 -10.57 -10.62
CA GLU A 563 -25.15 -11.21 -11.90
C GLU A 563 -25.32 -12.72 -11.76
N THR A 564 -26.10 -13.33 -12.65
CA THR A 564 -26.20 -14.79 -12.75
C THR A 564 -24.94 -15.40 -13.36
N LEU A 565 -24.50 -16.55 -12.85
CA LEU A 565 -23.38 -17.34 -13.38
C LEU A 565 -23.82 -18.55 -14.18
N ASP A 566 -25.13 -18.84 -14.16
CA ASP A 566 -25.77 -19.92 -14.90
C ASP A 566 -26.93 -19.34 -15.71
N ALA A 567 -27.23 -19.95 -16.85
CA ALA A 567 -28.48 -19.66 -17.56
C ALA A 567 -29.67 -20.19 -16.76
N LEU A 568 -30.78 -19.45 -16.76
CA LEU A 568 -31.98 -19.77 -15.99
C LEU A 568 -33.19 -19.90 -16.92
N PRO A 569 -33.70 -21.12 -17.18
CA PRO A 569 -34.87 -21.31 -18.04
C PRO A 569 -36.16 -20.78 -17.39
N ALA A 570 -37.16 -20.56 -18.23
CA ALA A 570 -38.52 -20.25 -17.80
C ALA A 570 -39.09 -21.35 -16.90
N ALA A 571 -40.01 -20.98 -16.01
CA ALA A 571 -40.72 -21.90 -15.15
C ALA A 571 -42.23 -21.69 -15.24
N GLN A 572 -43.01 -22.69 -14.80
CA GLN A 572 -44.44 -22.52 -14.65
C GLN A 572 -44.73 -21.61 -13.45
N ALA A 573 -45.51 -20.56 -13.67
CA ALA A 573 -45.92 -19.64 -12.61
C ALA A 573 -46.69 -20.36 -11.50
N GLY A 574 -46.54 -19.89 -10.26
CA GLY A 574 -47.22 -20.45 -9.08
C GLY A 574 -46.72 -21.83 -8.62
N SER A 575 -45.61 -22.33 -9.17
CA SER A 575 -45.02 -23.63 -8.81
C SER A 575 -43.54 -23.51 -8.43
N TRP A 576 -43.12 -24.26 -7.41
CA TRP A 576 -41.73 -24.31 -6.97
C TRP A 576 -40.84 -25.00 -8.00
N MET A 577 -39.93 -24.23 -8.60
CA MET A 577 -38.91 -24.74 -9.49
C MET A 577 -37.78 -25.39 -8.69
N GLN A 578 -37.49 -26.65 -8.99
CA GLN A 578 -36.44 -27.42 -8.31
C GLN A 578 -35.02 -27.12 -8.83
N ALA A 579 -34.89 -26.40 -9.94
CA ALA A 579 -33.60 -25.97 -10.46
C ALA A 579 -32.92 -24.97 -9.53
N SER A 580 -31.61 -24.79 -9.72
CA SER A 580 -30.82 -23.80 -9.01
C SER A 580 -30.10 -22.86 -9.98
N VAL A 581 -29.84 -21.63 -9.54
CA VAL A 581 -29.02 -20.64 -10.26
C VAL A 581 -27.92 -20.13 -9.34
N ARG A 582 -26.68 -20.06 -9.83
CA ARG A 582 -25.62 -19.36 -9.10
C ARG A 582 -25.67 -17.87 -9.42
N VAL A 583 -25.49 -17.05 -8.39
CA VAL A 583 -25.39 -15.59 -8.50
C VAL A 583 -24.11 -15.13 -7.81
N ARG A 584 -23.41 -14.18 -8.42
CA ARG A 584 -22.32 -13.43 -7.77
C ARG A 584 -22.86 -12.08 -7.33
N ILE A 585 -22.76 -11.77 -6.05
CA ILE A 585 -23.18 -10.48 -5.50
C ILE A 585 -21.97 -9.57 -5.26
N ASN A 586 -22.21 -8.27 -5.26
CA ASN A 586 -21.18 -7.26 -4.99
C ASN A 586 -20.86 -7.10 -3.50
N ARG A 587 -21.85 -7.30 -2.62
CA ARG A 587 -21.77 -7.15 -1.17
C ARG A 587 -22.98 -7.77 -0.49
N GLY A 588 -22.92 -7.84 0.84
CA GLY A 588 -24.03 -8.32 1.67
C GLY A 588 -24.08 -9.83 1.76
N VAL A 589 -25.18 -10.36 2.30
CA VAL A 589 -25.40 -11.80 2.46
C VAL A 589 -26.80 -12.14 1.98
N LEU A 590 -26.94 -13.26 1.26
CA LEU A 590 -28.23 -13.86 0.96
C LEU A 590 -28.54 -14.93 2.01
N GLN A 591 -29.80 -15.02 2.43
CA GLN A 591 -30.22 -15.93 3.49
C GLN A 591 -31.32 -16.87 3.01
N SER A 592 -31.21 -18.14 3.41
CA SER A 592 -32.33 -19.07 3.27
C SER A 592 -33.50 -18.65 4.18
N ARG A 593 -34.72 -18.89 3.71
CA ARG A 593 -35.97 -18.60 4.41
C ARG A 593 -36.90 -19.80 4.33
N SER A 594 -37.83 -19.91 5.28
CA SER A 594 -38.83 -20.98 5.22
C SER A 594 -39.75 -20.76 4.02
N GLN A 595 -40.35 -21.83 3.48
CA GLN A 595 -41.32 -21.70 2.39
C GLN A 595 -42.48 -20.76 2.75
N LEU A 596 -42.92 -20.78 4.00
CA LEU A 596 -43.96 -19.88 4.48
C LEU A 596 -43.52 -18.41 4.43
N ASP A 597 -42.30 -18.10 4.84
CA ASP A 597 -41.78 -16.72 4.78
C ASP A 597 -41.67 -16.23 3.34
N VAL A 598 -41.20 -17.11 2.44
CA VAL A 598 -41.11 -16.78 1.01
C VAL A 598 -42.50 -16.52 0.42
N LEU A 599 -43.49 -17.37 0.71
CA LEU A 599 -44.87 -17.13 0.26
C LEU A 599 -45.48 -15.85 0.86
N ASN A 600 -44.95 -15.35 1.97
CA ASN A 600 -45.33 -14.05 2.57
C ASN A 600 -44.40 -12.90 2.14
N GLY A 601 -43.67 -13.04 1.02
CA GLY A 601 -42.90 -11.95 0.42
C GLY A 601 -41.43 -11.85 0.84
N ALA A 602 -40.86 -12.88 1.49
CA ALA A 602 -39.42 -12.92 1.74
C ALA A 602 -38.62 -13.29 0.47
N ASN A 603 -37.33 -12.94 0.44
CA ASN A 603 -36.38 -13.31 -0.62
C ASN A 603 -36.80 -12.94 -2.04
N VAL A 604 -37.46 -11.79 -2.22
CA VAL A 604 -37.80 -11.24 -3.53
C VAL A 604 -36.56 -10.65 -4.20
N ALA A 605 -36.35 -10.95 -5.47
CA ALA A 605 -35.31 -10.40 -6.31
C ALA A 605 -35.82 -10.13 -7.73
N ALA A 606 -35.13 -9.24 -8.44
CA ALA A 606 -35.44 -8.85 -9.81
C ALA A 606 -34.31 -9.28 -10.75
N LEU A 607 -34.69 -9.72 -11.97
CA LEU A 607 -33.77 -10.11 -13.04
C LEU A 607 -34.04 -9.33 -14.33
N ARG A 608 -32.97 -8.90 -15.00
CA ARG A 608 -33.01 -8.29 -16.34
C ARG A 608 -31.69 -8.55 -17.05
N HIS A 609 -31.71 -8.66 -18.37
CA HIS A 609 -30.48 -8.84 -19.15
C HIS A 609 -30.35 -7.77 -20.22
N GLY A 610 -29.13 -7.23 -20.38
CA GLY A 610 -28.81 -6.30 -21.45
C GLY A 610 -29.36 -4.88 -21.27
N GLY A 611 -29.76 -4.50 -20.05
CA GLY A 611 -30.17 -3.13 -19.71
C GLY A 611 -31.49 -2.63 -20.33
N ALA A 612 -32.20 -3.47 -21.09
CA ALA A 612 -33.46 -3.13 -21.74
C ALA A 612 -34.54 -4.18 -21.46
N GLY A 613 -35.81 -3.77 -21.58
CA GLY A 613 -36.96 -4.63 -21.32
C GLY A 613 -37.37 -4.68 -19.86
N ASP A 614 -38.37 -5.52 -19.59
CA ASP A 614 -38.97 -5.64 -18.27
C ASP A 614 -38.12 -6.46 -17.31
N TRP A 615 -38.23 -6.10 -16.04
CA TRP A 615 -37.72 -6.91 -14.95
C TRP A 615 -38.64 -8.09 -14.68
N GLU A 616 -38.06 -9.28 -14.52
CA GLU A 616 -38.78 -10.40 -13.92
C GLU A 616 -38.58 -10.40 -12.40
N VAL A 617 -39.67 -10.53 -11.66
CA VAL A 617 -39.64 -10.72 -10.21
C VAL A 617 -39.66 -12.21 -9.90
N PHE A 618 -38.73 -12.66 -9.07
CA PHE A 618 -38.67 -14.04 -8.60
C PHE A 618 -38.27 -14.11 -7.12
N GLN A 619 -38.51 -15.26 -6.50
CA GLN A 619 -38.14 -15.53 -5.11
C GLN A 619 -37.35 -16.83 -5.00
N PHE A 620 -36.64 -16.99 -3.88
CA PHE A 620 -35.84 -18.19 -3.60
C PHE A 620 -35.96 -18.63 -2.13
N GLU A 621 -36.05 -19.94 -1.90
CA GLU A 621 -36.08 -20.54 -0.56
C GLU A 621 -34.67 -20.68 0.04
N ARG A 622 -33.72 -21.17 -0.76
CA ARG A 622 -32.36 -21.51 -0.32
C ARG A 622 -31.32 -20.57 -0.92
N ALA A 623 -30.33 -20.19 -0.12
CA ALA A 623 -29.16 -19.43 -0.55
C ALA A 623 -27.88 -20.02 0.08
N ASP A 624 -27.22 -20.92 -0.65
CA ASP A 624 -26.02 -21.60 -0.19
C ASP A 624 -24.76 -20.88 -0.69
N LEU A 625 -23.90 -20.41 0.22
CA LEU A 625 -22.62 -19.78 -0.14
C LEU A 625 -21.63 -20.85 -0.65
N VAL A 626 -21.21 -20.76 -1.91
CA VAL A 626 -20.35 -21.77 -2.57
C VAL A 626 -18.93 -21.27 -2.88
N ALA A 627 -18.72 -19.96 -2.90
CA ALA A 627 -17.42 -19.29 -2.99
C ALA A 627 -17.56 -17.85 -2.45
N PRO A 628 -16.47 -17.09 -2.22
CA PRO A 628 -16.57 -15.69 -1.79
C PRO A 628 -17.53 -14.89 -2.70
N ASN A 629 -18.58 -14.34 -2.08
CA ASN A 629 -19.67 -13.59 -2.75
C ASN A 629 -20.44 -14.35 -3.84
N VAL A 630 -20.36 -15.68 -3.91
CA VAL A 630 -21.12 -16.50 -4.87
C VAL A 630 -22.07 -17.44 -4.14
N TYR A 631 -23.36 -17.31 -4.43
CA TYR A 631 -24.42 -18.10 -3.83
C TYR A 631 -25.09 -18.98 -4.87
N ARG A 632 -25.46 -20.20 -4.48
CA ARG A 632 -26.38 -21.06 -5.22
C ARG A 632 -27.79 -20.86 -4.65
N LEU A 633 -28.69 -20.34 -5.47
CA LEU A 633 -30.09 -20.13 -5.11
C LEU A 633 -30.93 -21.31 -5.57
N GLY A 634 -31.86 -21.78 -4.75
CA GLY A 634 -32.73 -22.92 -5.08
C GLY A 634 -34.09 -22.85 -4.40
N GLY A 635 -35.03 -23.68 -4.86
CA GLY A 635 -36.44 -23.57 -4.48
C GLY A 635 -36.98 -22.24 -5.00
N LEU A 636 -37.03 -22.09 -6.32
CA LEU A 636 -37.31 -20.80 -6.95
C LEU A 636 -38.82 -20.66 -7.26
N LEU A 637 -39.39 -19.49 -6.98
CA LEU A 637 -40.70 -19.09 -7.48
C LEU A 637 -40.52 -17.99 -8.52
N ARG A 638 -40.83 -18.27 -9.78
CA ARG A 638 -40.56 -17.37 -10.91
C ARG A 638 -41.82 -16.67 -11.39
N GLY A 639 -41.66 -15.58 -12.14
CA GLY A 639 -42.78 -14.85 -12.73
C GLY A 639 -43.74 -14.22 -11.70
N GLN A 640 -43.26 -13.82 -10.53
CA GLN A 640 -44.10 -13.25 -9.47
C GLN A 640 -44.67 -11.89 -9.88
N ALA A 641 -45.77 -11.47 -9.25
CA ALA A 641 -46.43 -10.18 -9.53
C ALA A 641 -46.71 -9.93 -11.03
N GLY A 642 -47.13 -10.98 -11.75
CA GLY A 642 -47.53 -10.89 -13.16
C GLY A 642 -46.38 -10.88 -14.16
N THR A 643 -45.12 -10.97 -13.73
CA THR A 643 -43.98 -11.04 -14.65
C THR A 643 -43.85 -12.40 -15.35
N ASP A 644 -44.72 -13.37 -15.03
CA ASP A 644 -44.87 -14.60 -15.80
C ASP A 644 -45.27 -14.36 -17.27
N GLY A 645 -45.91 -13.23 -17.56
CA GLY A 645 -46.27 -12.83 -18.92
C GLY A 645 -45.12 -12.21 -19.72
N THR A 646 -44.00 -11.86 -19.08
CA THR A 646 -42.85 -11.17 -19.69
C THR A 646 -41.53 -11.90 -19.49
N MET A 647 -41.51 -12.95 -18.67
CA MET A 647 -40.38 -13.85 -18.50
C MET A 647 -39.95 -14.46 -19.84
N PRO A 648 -38.67 -14.31 -20.25
CA PRO A 648 -38.16 -14.94 -21.46
C PRO A 648 -38.04 -16.45 -21.28
N ALA A 649 -37.93 -17.17 -22.40
CA ALA A 649 -37.71 -18.62 -22.39
C ALA A 649 -36.46 -19.03 -21.58
N THR A 650 -35.41 -18.21 -21.61
CA THR A 650 -34.19 -18.39 -20.83
C THR A 650 -33.55 -17.03 -20.54
N TRP A 651 -33.18 -16.78 -19.29
CA TRP A 651 -32.22 -15.75 -18.92
C TRP A 651 -30.79 -16.27 -19.15
N PRO A 652 -29.95 -15.58 -19.93
CA PRO A 652 -28.57 -16.00 -20.16
C PRO A 652 -27.67 -15.76 -18.93
N VAL A 653 -26.45 -16.30 -18.97
CA VAL A 653 -25.39 -15.97 -18.01
C VAL A 653 -25.09 -14.47 -18.07
N GLY A 654 -24.80 -13.84 -16.94
CA GLY A 654 -24.60 -12.39 -16.84
C GLY A 654 -25.91 -11.60 -16.84
N THR A 655 -27.02 -12.21 -16.40
CA THR A 655 -28.27 -11.48 -16.16
C THR A 655 -28.15 -10.72 -14.84
N ASP A 656 -28.51 -9.44 -14.84
CA ASP A 656 -28.47 -8.57 -13.67
C ASP A 656 -29.38 -9.12 -12.57
N PHE A 657 -28.90 -9.11 -11.34
CA PHE A 657 -29.61 -9.55 -10.15
C PHE A 657 -29.70 -8.40 -9.14
N VAL A 658 -30.89 -8.10 -8.66
CA VAL A 658 -31.12 -7.11 -7.60
C VAL A 658 -31.99 -7.71 -6.51
N LEU A 659 -31.51 -7.77 -5.28
CA LEU A 659 -32.33 -8.18 -4.12
C LEU A 659 -33.26 -7.04 -3.70
N LEU A 660 -34.53 -7.35 -3.50
CA LEU A 660 -35.55 -6.38 -3.07
C LEU A 660 -35.83 -6.52 -1.56
N ASP A 661 -34.85 -6.14 -0.75
CA ASP A 661 -34.90 -6.15 0.73
C ASP A 661 -35.32 -4.78 1.35
N GLY A 662 -35.87 -3.91 0.50
CA GLY A 662 -36.22 -2.53 0.81
C GLY A 662 -35.06 -1.53 0.70
N ALA A 663 -33.84 -1.94 0.35
CA ALA A 663 -32.75 -1.00 0.07
C ALA A 663 -32.99 -0.19 -1.20
N ALA A 664 -33.64 -0.79 -2.21
CA ALA A 664 -34.12 -0.07 -3.38
C ALA A 664 -35.19 0.95 -2.98
N MET A 665 -35.10 2.17 -3.49
CA MET A 665 -36.01 3.27 -3.15
C MET A 665 -36.85 3.66 -4.35
N GLN A 666 -38.14 3.96 -4.13
CA GLN A 666 -38.98 4.48 -5.19
C GLN A 666 -38.62 5.96 -5.51
N LEU A 667 -38.45 6.26 -6.80
CA LEU A 667 -38.18 7.61 -7.27
C LEU A 667 -39.46 8.45 -7.30
N ARG A 668 -39.30 9.76 -7.16
CA ARG A 668 -40.40 10.71 -7.42
C ARG A 668 -40.47 10.97 -8.92
N LEU A 669 -41.48 10.39 -9.57
CA LEU A 669 -41.79 10.61 -10.97
C LEU A 669 -43.27 11.01 -11.10
N PRO A 670 -43.61 12.17 -11.67
CA PRO A 670 -45.02 12.51 -11.91
C PRO A 670 -45.59 11.64 -13.03
N SER A 671 -46.87 11.26 -12.95
CA SER A 671 -47.52 10.38 -13.93
C SER A 671 -47.44 10.91 -15.38
N SER A 672 -47.43 12.23 -15.56
CA SER A 672 -47.28 12.88 -16.87
C SER A 672 -45.89 12.71 -17.50
N ALA A 673 -44.91 12.21 -16.74
CA ALA A 673 -43.55 11.95 -17.21
C ALA A 673 -43.33 10.53 -17.76
N ARG A 674 -44.36 9.67 -17.68
CA ARG A 674 -44.27 8.29 -18.15
C ARG A 674 -43.97 8.23 -19.64
N GLY A 675 -43.03 7.36 -20.01
CA GLY A 675 -42.52 7.22 -21.39
C GLY A 675 -41.64 8.37 -21.88
N LEU A 676 -41.39 9.41 -21.06
CA LEU A 676 -40.49 10.51 -21.41
C LEU A 676 -39.10 10.27 -20.82
N GLU A 677 -38.07 10.60 -21.58
CA GLU A 677 -36.68 10.57 -21.11
C GLU A 677 -36.47 11.55 -19.95
N ARG A 678 -35.73 11.08 -18.93
CA ARG A 678 -35.34 11.85 -17.75
C ARG A 678 -33.86 11.68 -17.49
N HIS A 679 -33.21 12.78 -17.15
CA HIS A 679 -31.80 12.79 -16.79
C HIS A 679 -31.65 12.56 -15.29
N TYR A 680 -30.84 11.59 -14.91
CA TYR A 680 -30.52 11.27 -13.51
C TYR A 680 -29.04 11.42 -13.25
N ARG A 681 -28.70 12.06 -12.12
CA ARG A 681 -27.34 12.10 -11.59
C ARG A 681 -27.29 11.52 -10.19
N PHE A 682 -26.34 10.64 -9.92
CA PHE A 682 -26.21 10.01 -8.61
C PHE A 682 -24.75 9.92 -8.14
N GLY A 683 -24.52 10.30 -6.89
CA GLY A 683 -23.18 10.44 -6.31
C GLY A 683 -23.22 10.77 -4.82
N PRO A 684 -22.07 11.00 -4.18
CA PRO A 684 -21.98 11.29 -2.75
C PRO A 684 -22.78 12.55 -2.37
N SER A 685 -23.68 12.42 -1.40
CA SER A 685 -24.50 13.54 -0.88
C SER A 685 -23.69 14.71 -0.31
N THR A 686 -22.43 14.48 0.07
CA THR A 686 -21.51 15.48 0.62
C THR A 686 -20.85 16.35 -0.46
N ARG A 687 -21.09 16.08 -1.74
CA ARG A 687 -20.53 16.79 -2.89
C ARG A 687 -21.63 17.30 -3.81
N SER A 688 -21.30 18.33 -4.60
CA SER A 688 -22.20 18.89 -5.61
C SER A 688 -22.38 17.94 -6.80
N TYR A 689 -23.53 18.02 -7.50
CA TYR A 689 -23.92 17.10 -8.58
C TYR A 689 -23.09 17.22 -9.88
N ASP A 690 -22.21 18.22 -9.94
CA ASP A 690 -21.24 18.47 -11.00
C ASP A 690 -19.83 17.92 -10.67
N ASP A 691 -19.63 17.38 -9.46
CA ASP A 691 -18.38 16.70 -9.09
C ASP A 691 -18.18 15.42 -9.91
N VAL A 692 -16.92 15.10 -10.22
CA VAL A 692 -16.51 13.92 -11.01
C VAL A 692 -16.97 12.57 -10.41
N SER A 693 -17.36 12.53 -9.14
CA SER A 693 -17.90 11.34 -8.48
C SER A 693 -19.36 11.03 -8.83
N TYR A 694 -20.08 11.96 -9.48
CA TYR A 694 -21.45 11.73 -9.94
C TYR A 694 -21.49 11.02 -11.29
N GLN A 695 -22.34 10.01 -11.39
CA GLN A 695 -22.65 9.33 -12.65
C GLN A 695 -23.91 9.92 -13.28
N HIS A 696 -24.00 9.88 -14.61
CA HIS A 696 -25.15 10.35 -15.39
C HIS A 696 -25.82 9.21 -16.17
N ARG A 697 -27.16 9.16 -16.12
CA ARG A 697 -28.01 8.24 -16.88
C ARG A 697 -29.22 8.96 -17.46
N VAL A 698 -29.72 8.47 -18.59
CA VAL A 698 -30.96 8.92 -19.22
C VAL A 698 -31.89 7.72 -19.28
N GLU A 699 -33.06 7.83 -18.66
CA GLU A 699 -34.00 6.72 -18.51
C GLU A 699 -35.43 7.16 -18.84
N ALA A 700 -36.23 6.25 -19.40
CA ALA A 700 -37.66 6.41 -19.61
C ALA A 700 -38.41 5.20 -19.05
N PHE A 701 -39.53 5.44 -18.36
CA PHE A 701 -40.26 4.40 -17.63
C PHE A 701 -41.68 4.25 -18.16
N ALA A 702 -42.09 3.02 -18.43
CA ALA A 702 -43.41 2.69 -18.92
C ALA A 702 -44.46 2.71 -17.79
N GLY A 703 -44.03 2.58 -16.53
CA GLY A 703 -44.90 2.51 -15.35
C GLY A 703 -45.52 1.13 -15.22
N VAL A 704 -44.69 0.09 -15.13
CA VAL A 704 -45.08 -1.33 -15.18
C VAL A 704 -46.07 -1.72 -14.09
N GLY A 705 -46.07 -1.06 -12.93
CA GLY A 705 -47.08 -1.28 -11.88
C GLY A 705 -48.51 -0.92 -12.29
N LEU A 706 -48.70 -0.13 -13.35
CA LEU A 706 -50.02 0.13 -13.93
C LEU A 706 -50.49 -0.97 -14.89
N ARG A 707 -49.59 -1.84 -15.36
CA ARG A 707 -49.88 -2.84 -16.39
C ARG A 707 -50.77 -3.98 -15.85
N PRO A 708 -51.87 -4.33 -16.53
CA PRO A 708 -52.66 -5.51 -16.19
C PRO A 708 -51.86 -6.81 -16.33
N TYR A 709 -52.22 -7.80 -15.52
CA TYR A 709 -51.65 -9.15 -15.64
C TYR A 709 -52.21 -9.88 -16.86
N ARG A 710 -51.40 -10.82 -17.39
CA ARG A 710 -51.80 -11.70 -18.49
C ARG A 710 -52.96 -12.62 -18.08
N PRO A 711 -54.11 -12.63 -18.76
CA PRO A 711 -55.24 -13.48 -18.41
C PRO A 711 -54.86 -14.96 -18.23
N ALA A 712 -55.55 -15.66 -17.34
CA ALA A 712 -55.29 -17.08 -17.08
C ALA A 712 -56.32 -17.98 -17.79
N HIS A 713 -55.98 -19.26 -18.00
CA HIS A 713 -56.91 -20.28 -18.48
C HIS A 713 -57.63 -19.92 -19.79
N LEU A 714 -56.90 -19.38 -20.78
CA LEU A 714 -57.45 -19.16 -22.11
C LEU A 714 -57.90 -20.50 -22.71
N GLY A 715 -59.21 -20.63 -22.93
CA GLY A 715 -59.86 -21.79 -23.49
C GLY A 715 -60.59 -21.44 -24.77
N VAL A 716 -60.46 -22.31 -25.77
CA VAL A 716 -61.06 -22.14 -27.10
C VAL A 716 -61.79 -23.42 -27.47
N VAL A 717 -63.08 -23.31 -27.80
CA VAL A 717 -63.92 -24.47 -28.14
C VAL A 717 -64.77 -24.16 -29.35
N ARG A 718 -64.69 -25.00 -30.40
CA ARG A 718 -65.63 -24.97 -31.51
C ARG A 718 -66.96 -25.60 -31.11
N GLN A 719 -68.04 -24.86 -31.32
CA GLN A 719 -69.40 -25.28 -31.02
C GLN A 719 -70.01 -26.03 -32.21
N ALA A 720 -71.09 -26.78 -31.96
CA ALA A 720 -71.76 -27.58 -32.98
C ALA A 720 -72.34 -26.75 -34.14
N ASN A 721 -72.60 -25.45 -33.93
CA ASN A 721 -73.04 -24.51 -34.95
C ASN A 721 -71.89 -23.90 -35.78
N GLY A 722 -70.63 -24.27 -35.50
CA GLY A 722 -69.42 -23.76 -36.17
C GLY A 722 -68.78 -22.54 -35.52
N ASP A 723 -69.42 -21.90 -34.55
CA ASP A 723 -68.87 -20.77 -33.81
C ASP A 723 -67.69 -21.21 -32.94
N ILE A 724 -66.72 -20.33 -32.73
CA ILE A 724 -65.61 -20.57 -31.80
C ILE A 724 -65.86 -19.75 -30.54
N ARG A 725 -66.13 -20.43 -29.43
CA ARG A 725 -66.25 -19.80 -28.09
C ARG A 725 -64.86 -19.67 -27.49
N ILE A 726 -64.53 -18.47 -27.04
CA ILE A 726 -63.25 -18.12 -26.43
C ILE A 726 -63.56 -17.61 -25.02
N SER A 727 -62.88 -18.13 -24.00
CA SER A 727 -63.07 -17.73 -22.60
C SER A 727 -61.76 -17.73 -21.84
N TRP A 728 -61.64 -16.89 -20.82
CA TRP A 728 -60.45 -16.80 -19.97
C TRP A 728 -60.85 -16.40 -18.54
N ILE A 729 -59.87 -16.30 -17.62
CA ILE A 729 -60.05 -15.86 -16.24
C ILE A 729 -59.27 -14.55 -16.03
N ARG A 730 -59.97 -13.54 -15.49
CA ARG A 730 -59.40 -12.24 -15.10
C ARG A 730 -58.36 -12.43 -14.00
N ARG A 731 -57.25 -11.67 -14.07
CA ARG A 731 -56.29 -11.56 -12.97
C ARG A 731 -56.25 -10.13 -12.47
N THR A 732 -55.99 -9.95 -11.19
CA THR A 732 -55.83 -8.63 -10.61
C THR A 732 -54.46 -8.47 -9.96
N ARG A 733 -53.96 -7.24 -9.98
CA ARG A 733 -52.74 -6.81 -9.29
C ARG A 733 -53.03 -6.03 -8.02
N LEU A 734 -54.30 -5.69 -7.77
CA LEU A 734 -54.76 -4.91 -6.63
C LEU A 734 -55.62 -5.80 -5.76
N ASP A 735 -55.17 -6.06 -4.53
CA ASP A 735 -55.88 -6.85 -3.51
C ASP A 735 -56.33 -8.25 -3.96
N GLY A 736 -55.53 -8.92 -4.81
CA GLY A 736 -55.85 -10.22 -5.39
C GLY A 736 -55.72 -11.43 -4.46
N ASP A 737 -55.00 -11.28 -3.33
CA ASP A 737 -54.69 -12.39 -2.41
C ASP A 737 -55.75 -12.59 -1.31
N SER A 738 -56.76 -11.71 -1.23
CA SER A 738 -57.82 -11.81 -0.23
C SER A 738 -58.89 -12.84 -0.61
N TRP A 739 -59.12 -13.80 0.29
CA TRP A 739 -60.18 -14.80 0.18
C TRP A 739 -61.53 -14.36 0.77
N GLN A 740 -61.63 -13.12 1.26
CA GLN A 740 -62.85 -12.61 1.90
C GLN A 740 -63.92 -12.14 0.90
N GLY A 741 -63.52 -11.81 -0.33
CA GLY A 741 -64.41 -11.37 -1.40
C GLY A 741 -65.08 -12.53 -2.16
N THR A 742 -66.10 -12.21 -2.96
CA THR A 742 -66.75 -13.19 -3.87
C THR A 742 -66.02 -13.38 -5.19
N ASP A 743 -65.22 -12.39 -5.60
CA ASP A 743 -64.40 -12.39 -6.81
C ASP A 743 -63.21 -11.44 -6.60
N ALA A 744 -62.14 -11.60 -7.38
CA ALA A 744 -60.96 -10.76 -7.32
C ALA A 744 -61.29 -9.32 -7.76
N PRO A 745 -60.85 -8.26 -7.03
CA PRO A 745 -61.13 -6.88 -7.40
C PRO A 745 -60.69 -6.55 -8.83
N LEU A 746 -61.50 -5.79 -9.57
CA LEU A 746 -61.19 -5.45 -10.97
C LEU A 746 -59.87 -4.65 -11.10
N GLY A 747 -59.64 -3.70 -10.19
CA GLY A 747 -58.43 -2.87 -10.20
C GLY A 747 -58.31 -1.90 -11.38
N GLU A 748 -59.37 -1.74 -12.18
CA GLU A 748 -59.47 -0.83 -13.32
C GLU A 748 -60.81 -0.06 -13.28
N SER A 749 -60.90 1.03 -14.05
CA SER A 749 -62.13 1.82 -14.25
C SER A 749 -63.29 1.03 -14.86
N ARG A 750 -62.97 0.04 -15.70
CA ARG A 750 -63.91 -0.85 -16.39
C ARG A 750 -63.23 -2.14 -16.79
N GLU A 751 -64.01 -3.20 -16.92
CA GLU A 751 -63.53 -4.48 -17.45
C GLU A 751 -63.46 -4.42 -18.97
N LEU A 752 -62.25 -4.59 -19.50
CA LEU A 752 -61.97 -4.52 -20.93
C LEU A 752 -60.83 -5.46 -21.28
N TYR A 753 -61.01 -6.19 -22.37
CA TYR A 753 -59.99 -7.06 -22.94
C TYR A 753 -59.75 -6.69 -24.38
N HIS A 754 -58.56 -7.02 -24.86
CA HIS A 754 -58.18 -6.90 -26.25
C HIS A 754 -57.88 -8.29 -26.78
N LEU A 755 -58.71 -8.75 -27.71
CA LEU A 755 -58.67 -10.09 -28.29
C LEU A 755 -58.29 -9.99 -29.76
N ARG A 756 -57.21 -10.66 -30.15
CA ARG A 756 -56.74 -10.71 -31.54
C ARG A 756 -56.83 -12.14 -32.06
N ILE A 757 -57.27 -12.28 -33.30
CA ILE A 757 -57.27 -13.54 -34.03
C ILE A 757 -56.36 -13.34 -35.23
N SER A 758 -55.36 -14.20 -35.37
CA SER A 758 -54.37 -14.12 -36.44
C SER A 758 -54.10 -15.49 -37.07
N SER A 759 -53.53 -15.49 -38.27
CA SER A 759 -53.02 -16.72 -38.89
C SER A 759 -51.78 -16.39 -39.72
N GLY A 760 -50.73 -17.22 -39.62
CA GLY A 760 -49.46 -16.97 -40.29
C GLY A 760 -48.82 -15.60 -39.98
N GLY A 761 -49.08 -15.06 -38.78
CA GLY A 761 -48.64 -13.73 -38.36
C GLY A 761 -49.47 -12.56 -38.89
N SER A 762 -50.51 -12.80 -39.70
CA SER A 762 -51.43 -11.77 -40.19
C SER A 762 -52.66 -11.66 -39.29
N LEU A 763 -52.99 -10.45 -38.83
CA LEU A 763 -54.19 -10.18 -38.06
C LEU A 763 -55.43 -10.37 -38.95
N LEU A 764 -56.33 -11.26 -38.54
CA LEU A 764 -57.61 -11.51 -39.21
C LEU A 764 -58.72 -10.64 -38.62
N ARG A 765 -58.81 -10.61 -37.28
CA ARG A 765 -59.85 -9.85 -36.57
C ARG A 765 -59.42 -9.44 -35.18
N GLU A 766 -60.02 -8.36 -34.70
CA GLU A 766 -59.83 -7.80 -33.36
C GLU A 766 -61.18 -7.57 -32.67
N PHE A 767 -61.25 -7.87 -31.37
CA PHE A 767 -62.41 -7.61 -30.52
C PHE A 767 -61.99 -6.87 -29.24
N MET A 768 -62.93 -6.10 -28.69
CA MET A 768 -62.79 -5.42 -27.40
C MET A 768 -63.88 -5.86 -26.40
N PRO A 769 -63.90 -7.14 -25.98
CA PRO A 769 -64.95 -7.65 -25.11
C PRO A 769 -64.89 -7.01 -23.71
N GLN A 770 -66.06 -6.82 -23.11
CA GLN A 770 -66.26 -6.23 -21.78
C GLN A 770 -66.55 -7.28 -20.69
N SER A 771 -66.38 -8.54 -21.03
CA SER A 771 -66.51 -9.72 -20.16
C SER A 771 -65.43 -10.73 -20.56
N PRO A 772 -65.09 -11.71 -19.70
CA PRO A 772 -64.00 -12.65 -19.97
C PRO A 772 -64.39 -13.79 -20.94
N GLU A 773 -65.22 -13.44 -21.93
CA GLU A 773 -65.66 -14.33 -23.00
C GLU A 773 -65.88 -13.56 -24.31
N ALA A 774 -65.68 -14.24 -25.43
CA ALA A 774 -66.00 -13.76 -26.77
C ALA A 774 -66.41 -14.93 -27.66
N VAL A 775 -67.13 -14.63 -28.74
CA VAL A 775 -67.51 -15.63 -29.75
C VAL A 775 -67.05 -15.14 -31.11
N TYR A 776 -66.24 -15.95 -31.79
CA TYR A 776 -65.89 -15.73 -33.18
C TYR A 776 -66.89 -16.49 -34.05
N LEU A 777 -67.90 -15.77 -34.53
CA LEU A 777 -69.04 -16.33 -35.24
C LEU A 777 -68.59 -17.02 -36.53
N ALA A 778 -69.28 -18.09 -36.93
CA ALA A 778 -69.00 -18.79 -38.19
C ALA A 778 -69.11 -17.86 -39.41
N ALA A 779 -69.99 -16.85 -39.35
CA ALA A 779 -70.11 -15.82 -40.39
C ALA A 779 -68.88 -14.89 -40.44
N ASP A 780 -68.33 -14.52 -39.28
CA ASP A 780 -67.11 -13.70 -39.20
C ASP A 780 -65.89 -14.50 -39.68
N GLN A 781 -65.80 -15.78 -39.30
CA GLN A 781 -64.77 -16.70 -39.80
C GLN A 781 -64.78 -16.78 -41.33
N ALA A 782 -65.96 -16.85 -41.95
CA ALA A 782 -66.10 -16.87 -43.40
C ALA A 782 -65.75 -15.52 -44.04
N ALA A 783 -66.13 -14.40 -43.43
CA ALA A 783 -65.80 -13.05 -43.90
C ALA A 783 -64.29 -12.78 -43.86
N ASP A 784 -63.61 -13.30 -42.85
CA ASP A 784 -62.16 -13.14 -42.65
C ASP A 784 -61.34 -14.16 -43.45
N ALA A 785 -61.99 -15.07 -44.17
CA ALA A 785 -61.37 -16.21 -44.84
C ALA A 785 -60.44 -17.00 -43.91
N ALA A 786 -60.86 -17.20 -42.66
CA ALA A 786 -60.05 -17.83 -41.63
C ALA A 786 -59.74 -19.29 -41.99
N PRO A 787 -58.46 -19.71 -41.97
CA PRO A 787 -58.09 -21.11 -42.15
C PRO A 787 -58.51 -21.95 -40.94
N SER A 788 -58.39 -23.28 -41.03
CA SER A 788 -58.73 -24.18 -39.92
C SER A 788 -57.90 -23.91 -38.66
N GLY A 789 -56.64 -23.47 -38.85
CA GLY A 789 -55.71 -23.10 -37.78
C GLY A 789 -55.62 -21.59 -37.57
N VAL A 790 -55.95 -21.11 -36.37
CA VAL A 790 -55.84 -19.69 -35.98
C VAL A 790 -55.11 -19.54 -34.64
N GLU A 791 -54.40 -18.44 -34.49
CA GLU A 791 -53.78 -18.00 -33.24
C GLU A 791 -54.68 -16.99 -32.56
N ILE A 792 -55.07 -17.28 -31.32
CA ILE A 792 -55.92 -16.41 -30.50
C ILE A 792 -55.05 -15.81 -29.40
N GLU A 793 -55.07 -14.49 -29.29
CA GLU A 793 -54.34 -13.75 -28.27
C GLU A 793 -55.28 -12.87 -27.47
N VAL A 794 -55.24 -12.94 -26.13
CA VAL A 794 -56.05 -12.08 -25.26
C VAL A 794 -55.21 -11.35 -24.22
N ALA A 795 -55.44 -10.07 -24.04
CA ALA A 795 -54.84 -9.26 -22.99
C ALA A 795 -55.91 -8.46 -22.24
N GLN A 796 -55.75 -8.30 -20.92
CA GLN A 796 -56.54 -7.35 -20.14
C GLN A 796 -56.04 -5.92 -20.40
N VAL A 797 -56.95 -4.95 -20.46
CA VAL A 797 -56.63 -3.57 -20.82
C VAL A 797 -56.81 -2.65 -19.62
N SER A 798 -55.81 -1.79 -19.38
CA SER A 798 -55.94 -0.64 -18.48
C SER A 798 -56.14 0.62 -19.31
N ASP A 799 -57.07 1.49 -18.94
CA ASP A 799 -57.20 2.81 -19.55
C ASP A 799 -55.95 3.68 -19.31
N LEU A 800 -55.14 3.36 -18.29
CA LEU A 800 -53.93 4.10 -17.94
C LEU A 800 -52.67 3.58 -18.63
N PHE A 801 -52.56 2.27 -18.89
CA PHE A 801 -51.36 1.63 -19.45
C PHE A 801 -51.57 1.10 -20.88
N GLY A 802 -52.78 0.70 -21.23
CA GLY A 802 -53.08 -0.09 -22.42
C GLY A 802 -53.14 -1.60 -22.13
N PRO A 803 -52.98 -2.46 -23.15
CA PRO A 803 -53.02 -3.90 -22.97
C PRO A 803 -51.82 -4.42 -22.15
N GLY A 804 -52.09 -5.36 -21.24
CA GLY A 804 -51.06 -6.17 -20.59
C GLY A 804 -50.43 -7.20 -21.54
N PRO A 805 -49.63 -8.14 -21.02
CA PRO A 805 -49.10 -9.24 -21.83
C PRO A 805 -50.24 -10.15 -22.34
N TYR A 806 -50.12 -10.64 -23.57
CA TYR A 806 -51.12 -11.51 -24.18
C TYR A 806 -50.94 -12.96 -23.75
N GLU A 807 -52.03 -13.62 -23.41
CA GLU A 807 -52.11 -15.08 -23.39
C GLU A 807 -52.43 -15.57 -24.80
N ARG A 808 -51.75 -16.63 -25.24
CA ARG A 808 -51.83 -17.12 -26.62
C ARG A 808 -52.34 -18.55 -26.66
N TYR A 809 -53.17 -18.86 -27.64
CA TYR A 809 -53.67 -20.20 -27.89
C TYR A 809 -53.70 -20.50 -29.39
N SER A 810 -52.94 -21.51 -29.82
CA SER A 810 -53.00 -22.08 -31.16
C SER A 810 -54.20 -23.01 -31.27
N PHE A 811 -55.18 -22.67 -32.11
CA PHE A 811 -56.41 -23.43 -32.28
C PHE A 811 -56.49 -24.02 -33.68
N ASP A 812 -56.51 -25.35 -33.81
CA ASP A 812 -56.46 -26.08 -35.09
C ASP A 812 -57.73 -26.88 -35.44
N GLY A 813 -58.75 -26.91 -34.57
CA GLY A 813 -60.03 -27.58 -34.87
C GLY A 813 -60.87 -27.96 -33.67
#